data_AF-A0A7W8E5K9-F1
#
_entry.id   AF-A0A7W8E5K9-F1
#
_cell.length_a   1.000
_cell.length_b   1.000
_cell.length_c   1.000
_cell.angle_alpha   90.00
_cell.angle_beta   90.00
_cell.angle_gamma   90.00
#
_symmetry.space_group_name_H-M   'P 1'
#
loop_
_entity.id
_entity.type
_entity.pdbx_description
1 polymer ?
#
loop_
_entity_poly.entity_id
_entity_poly.type
_entity_poly.pdbx_seq_one_letter_code
_entity_poly.pdbx_strand_id
1 'polypeptide(L)'
;MADVAVALSIDVLHDLESASSLKSLLSSSKDVLFNLGSEVAKFATQPVKDAAAAKPSAQLTLTAPASWTLPNGIVFSLSGSASCAISIDTASETFSVATTLDSDATTDIVAGPTAGIAYINIDLDFSIQASASGSGTVSGIGIAGTASGGRSATLSFCQPVSDSLNTLEAVKQAFSQIVFPLDPTRIADMQTGALTRVLFDGTFNAELDVTYGLGDHLFAAPGVASALASAEKVVSLTPPSVEINAGVTGSVTYTHTDHFALVIDKSTATVATAYLIRVLASDAGLNAALNVGVTTTNVSVAVDQGALQAVVKDVTKSDLLATAVVKAASTPLNNLVTSLNARLAKWAAEVTGEIGLSAGLASHKNRTALFVFDCDLTSPALTTASWSALISGDIIKAVNAGGLKLQSGSGVSESLKRSATINFQFFNLFSFNNVTDFFSNATAELGPDGTIRFHASIGDESKSTTKTSFSAFRIYFVVAASSDAAGHVSTSEVDLRLELSEANRTKKGSSFADTLSLSAPASAITDAQKALATYLGGHPTGGVTLIYNIKPSIYSKLAFSAFAANKPAPLPQADDQANWSAFHGATSSLVPDLAFVSALTYPVWMDYNRASIDQPGSTIVPDRRHVGNPAAGLAILASSATRDLQGFFLQASQGFMNLCEDLSILANKSTAVTDLASYNTMLGFITNITTNDVFLDYAIPTAGALLHQCSNAGAQLASVVDLPSDASSVTCTLTLS
;
A
#
# COMPACT_ATOMS: atom_id res chain seq x y z
N MET A 1 59.21 39.88 -30.13
CA MET A 1 58.99 40.05 -28.67
C MET A 1 58.41 38.74 -28.20
N ALA A 2 59.09 38.03 -27.30
CA ALA A 2 58.60 36.79 -26.74
C ALA A 2 57.42 37.12 -25.82
N ASP A 3 56.26 36.53 -26.08
CA ASP A 3 55.15 36.51 -25.13
C ASP A 3 55.66 35.85 -23.85
N VAL A 4 55.83 36.66 -22.81
CA VAL A 4 56.05 36.13 -21.46
C VAL A 4 54.73 35.51 -21.06
N ALA A 5 54.64 34.18 -21.16
CA ALA A 5 53.51 33.44 -20.61
C ALA A 5 53.38 33.82 -19.13
N VAL A 6 52.35 34.59 -18.80
CA VAL A 6 52.05 34.96 -17.41
C VAL A 6 51.67 33.66 -16.72
N ALA A 7 52.60 33.08 -15.94
CA ALA A 7 52.28 31.98 -15.06
C ALA A 7 51.33 32.52 -13.99
N LEU A 8 50.09 32.03 -13.99
CA LEU A 8 49.09 32.37 -13.00
C LEU A 8 49.30 31.49 -11.77
N SER A 9 49.72 32.09 -10.66
CA SER A 9 49.84 31.43 -9.37
C SER A 9 48.92 32.08 -8.33
N ILE A 10 48.23 31.27 -7.53
CA ILE A 10 47.47 31.72 -6.36
C ILE A 10 48.28 31.38 -5.10
N ASP A 11 48.69 32.40 -4.37
CA ASP A 11 49.31 32.26 -3.06
C ASP A 11 48.23 32.14 -1.98
N VAL A 12 48.12 30.96 -1.37
CA VAL A 12 47.06 30.66 -0.40
C VAL A 12 47.10 31.59 0.83
N LEU A 13 48.29 32.05 1.24
CA LEU A 13 48.46 32.88 2.44
C LEU A 13 48.22 34.36 2.14
N HIS A 14 48.63 34.82 0.95
CA HIS A 14 48.62 36.23 0.58
C HIS A 14 47.45 36.65 -0.31
N ASP A 15 46.97 35.78 -1.22
CA ASP A 15 45.90 36.10 -2.17
C ASP A 15 44.49 35.78 -1.65
N LEU A 16 44.36 34.94 -0.62
CA LEU A 16 43.05 34.55 -0.09
C LEU A 16 42.59 35.44 1.06
N GLU A 17 41.28 35.56 1.25
CA GLU A 17 40.68 36.27 2.38
C GLU A 17 40.45 35.35 3.59
N SER A 18 40.23 35.92 4.77
CA SER A 18 39.99 35.17 6.02
C SER A 18 38.72 34.31 6.02
N ALA A 19 37.78 34.61 5.11
CA ALA A 19 36.58 33.80 4.91
C ALA A 19 36.88 32.48 4.16
N SER A 20 37.98 32.41 3.41
CA SER A 20 38.37 31.19 2.70
C SER A 20 38.69 30.08 3.69
N SER A 21 37.97 28.97 3.58
CA SER A 21 38.29 27.78 4.37
C SER A 21 39.69 27.29 4.03
N LEU A 22 40.11 27.32 2.75
CA LEU A 22 41.48 26.98 2.35
C LEU A 22 42.55 27.81 3.06
N LYS A 23 42.36 29.13 3.19
CA LYS A 23 43.33 29.99 3.92
C LYS A 23 43.46 29.58 5.38
N SER A 24 42.33 29.41 6.06
CA SER A 24 42.32 29.04 7.47
C SER A 24 43.01 27.69 7.71
N LEU A 25 42.78 26.75 6.78
CA LEU A 25 43.23 25.36 6.88
C LEU A 25 44.69 25.16 6.48
N LEU A 26 45.22 25.98 5.56
CA LEU A 26 46.61 25.92 5.08
C LEU A 26 47.55 26.91 5.78
N SER A 27 47.05 27.64 6.78
CA SER A 27 47.80 28.66 7.53
C SER A 27 49.09 28.17 8.22
N SER A 28 49.21 26.86 8.44
CA SER A 28 50.38 26.21 9.07
C SER A 28 51.40 25.64 8.05
N SER A 29 51.09 25.67 6.76
CA SER A 29 51.95 25.16 5.67
C SER A 29 52.84 26.26 5.08
N LYS A 30 54.05 25.92 4.60
CA LYS A 30 54.93 26.87 3.88
C LYS A 30 54.35 27.19 2.50
N ASP A 31 54.42 28.46 2.06
CA ASP A 31 54.03 29.02 0.75
C ASP A 31 53.53 28.00 -0.29
N VAL A 32 52.31 27.49 -0.10
CA VAL A 32 51.64 26.61 -1.07
C VAL A 32 51.07 27.50 -2.17
N LEU A 33 51.52 27.30 -3.41
CA LEU A 33 51.03 27.99 -4.59
C LEU A 33 50.21 27.01 -5.44
N PHE A 34 49.02 27.45 -5.87
CA PHE A 34 48.29 26.79 -6.96
C PHE A 34 48.70 27.44 -8.28
N ASN A 35 49.36 26.68 -9.16
CA ASN A 35 49.68 27.15 -10.50
C ASN A 35 48.59 26.71 -11.49
N LEU A 36 48.08 27.66 -12.26
CA LEU A 36 47.10 27.44 -13.32
C LEU A 36 47.80 27.14 -14.65
N GLY A 37 47.19 26.26 -15.45
CA GLY A 37 47.62 25.98 -16.82
C GLY A 37 47.52 27.19 -17.76
N SER A 38 48.31 27.14 -18.83
CA SER A 38 48.42 28.20 -19.85
C SER A 38 47.09 28.52 -20.56
N GLU A 39 46.17 27.55 -20.57
CA GLU A 39 44.86 27.58 -21.21
C GLU A 39 43.93 28.62 -20.59
N VAL A 40 44.01 28.82 -19.27
CA VAL A 40 43.30 29.86 -18.53
C VAL A 40 44.12 31.15 -18.50
N ALA A 41 45.45 31.04 -18.40
CA ALA A 41 46.35 32.19 -18.29
C ALA A 41 46.28 33.20 -19.45
N LYS A 42 46.00 32.73 -20.68
CA LYS A 42 45.82 33.63 -21.84
C LYS A 42 44.67 34.63 -21.70
N PHE A 43 43.72 34.39 -20.79
CA PHE A 43 42.60 35.28 -20.51
C PHE A 43 42.82 36.17 -19.27
N ALA A 44 43.96 36.06 -18.57
CA ALA A 44 44.18 36.67 -17.26
C ALA A 44 43.80 38.16 -17.15
N THR A 45 44.09 38.94 -18.20
CA THR A 45 43.84 40.39 -18.28
C THR A 45 42.56 40.76 -19.03
N GLN A 46 41.78 39.77 -19.48
CA GLN A 46 40.51 39.96 -20.18
C GLN A 46 39.34 39.79 -19.18
N PRO A 47 38.19 40.43 -19.45
CA PRO A 47 36.95 40.15 -18.72
C PRO A 47 36.62 38.66 -18.69
N VAL A 48 36.21 38.15 -17.53
CA VAL A 48 35.97 36.72 -17.32
C VAL A 48 34.83 36.17 -18.20
N LYS A 49 33.91 37.01 -18.66
CA LYS A 49 32.90 36.62 -19.67
C LYS A 49 33.51 36.10 -20.98
N ASP A 50 34.65 36.63 -21.39
CA ASP A 50 35.32 36.23 -22.63
C ASP A 50 35.96 34.85 -22.45
N ALA A 51 36.51 34.59 -21.24
CA ALA A 51 36.93 33.25 -20.84
C ALA A 51 35.72 32.30 -20.76
N ALA A 52 34.62 32.68 -20.10
CA ALA A 52 33.43 31.85 -19.95
C ALA A 52 32.81 31.44 -21.30
N ALA A 53 32.81 32.34 -22.29
CA ALA A 53 32.36 32.03 -23.65
C ALA A 53 33.28 31.02 -24.36
N ALA A 54 34.58 31.02 -24.05
CA ALA A 54 35.56 30.10 -24.59
C ALA A 54 35.66 28.76 -23.83
N LYS A 55 35.04 28.66 -22.64
CA LYS A 55 35.02 27.49 -21.76
C LYS A 55 36.40 26.83 -21.51
N PRO A 56 37.44 27.60 -21.12
CA PRO A 56 38.75 27.02 -20.87
C PRO A 56 38.70 26.09 -19.65
N SER A 57 39.48 25.01 -19.72
CA SER A 57 39.75 24.12 -18.60
C SER A 57 41.26 23.86 -18.52
N ALA A 58 41.78 23.78 -17.30
CA ALA A 58 43.19 23.52 -17.03
C ALA A 58 43.37 22.67 -15.77
N GLN A 59 44.46 21.91 -15.72
CA GLN A 59 44.91 21.28 -14.48
C GLN A 59 45.55 22.32 -13.56
N LEU A 60 45.33 22.17 -12.26
CA LEU A 60 45.95 22.93 -11.18
C LEU A 60 47.08 22.09 -10.59
N THR A 61 48.24 22.69 -10.37
CA THR A 61 49.36 22.02 -9.70
C THR A 61 49.70 22.71 -8.39
N LEU A 62 50.00 21.93 -7.35
CA LEU A 62 50.47 22.44 -6.06
C LEU A 62 51.99 22.40 -6.00
N THR A 63 52.62 23.46 -5.46
CA THR A 63 54.07 23.51 -5.27
C THR A 63 54.60 22.58 -4.17
N ALA A 64 53.75 22.18 -3.23
CA ALA A 64 54.05 21.21 -2.17
C ALA A 64 52.77 20.49 -1.73
N PRO A 65 52.88 19.24 -1.22
CA PRO A 65 51.78 18.57 -0.54
C PRO A 65 51.30 19.39 0.66
N ALA A 66 50.02 19.31 0.97
CA ALA A 66 49.41 20.01 2.09
C ALA A 66 48.45 19.09 2.87
N SER A 67 48.31 19.30 4.18
CA SER A 67 47.41 18.53 5.04
C SER A 67 46.89 19.39 6.19
N TRP A 68 45.62 19.20 6.57
CA TRP A 68 44.96 19.99 7.62
C TRP A 68 43.83 19.21 8.28
N THR A 69 43.52 19.58 9.53
CA THR A 69 42.44 19.00 10.32
C THR A 69 41.31 20.02 10.49
N LEU A 70 40.10 19.66 10.09
CA LEU A 70 38.90 20.45 10.35
C LEU A 70 38.58 20.47 11.87
N PRO A 71 37.79 21.44 12.37
CA PRO A 71 37.38 21.49 13.79
C PRO A 71 36.68 20.22 14.29
N ASN A 72 36.03 19.47 13.38
CA ASN A 72 35.39 18.18 13.67
C ASN A 72 36.36 16.98 13.69
N GLY A 73 37.67 17.20 13.52
CA GLY A 73 38.71 16.17 13.58
C GLY A 73 39.03 15.49 12.24
N ILE A 74 38.33 15.81 11.15
CA ILE A 74 38.60 15.22 9.84
C ILE A 74 39.90 15.80 9.25
N VAL A 75 40.86 14.94 8.89
CA VAL A 75 42.10 15.36 8.23
C VAL A 75 41.96 15.26 6.71
N PHE A 76 42.09 16.37 6.00
CA PHE A 76 42.20 16.40 4.53
C PHE A 76 43.65 16.63 4.13
N SER A 77 44.07 15.98 3.05
CA SER A 77 45.40 16.16 2.49
C SER A 77 45.35 16.22 0.96
N LEU A 78 46.12 17.15 0.39
CA LEU A 78 46.40 17.26 -1.03
C LEU A 78 47.83 16.76 -1.27
N SER A 79 47.98 15.70 -2.06
CA SER A 79 49.30 15.29 -2.52
C SER A 79 49.77 16.19 -3.66
N GLY A 80 51.08 16.31 -3.89
CA GLY A 80 51.61 17.03 -5.06
C GLY A 80 51.23 16.39 -6.41
N SER A 81 50.65 15.18 -6.38
CA SER A 81 50.12 14.44 -7.53
C SER A 81 48.59 14.36 -7.54
N ALA A 82 47.89 15.12 -6.70
CA ALA A 82 46.44 15.19 -6.71
C ALA A 82 45.95 15.77 -8.05
N SER A 83 44.92 15.15 -8.65
CA SER A 83 44.25 15.72 -9.81
C SER A 83 43.40 16.90 -9.35
N CYS A 84 43.84 18.11 -9.64
CA CYS A 84 43.08 19.33 -9.38
C CYS A 84 42.81 20.02 -10.71
N ALA A 85 41.61 20.53 -10.92
CA ALA A 85 41.22 21.17 -12.17
C ALA A 85 40.46 22.47 -11.93
N ILE A 86 40.53 23.36 -12.91
CA ILE A 86 39.73 24.58 -12.98
C ILE A 86 39.09 24.68 -14.35
N SER A 87 37.85 25.16 -14.40
CA SER A 87 37.21 25.62 -15.64
C SER A 87 36.39 26.88 -15.41
N ILE A 88 36.20 27.65 -16.48
CA ILE A 88 35.42 28.89 -16.46
C ILE A 88 34.28 28.73 -17.45
N ASP A 89 33.03 28.88 -17.01
CA ASP A 89 31.85 28.73 -17.86
C ASP A 89 30.76 29.73 -17.44
N THR A 90 29.66 29.71 -18.16
CA THR A 90 28.41 30.44 -17.93
C THR A 90 27.48 29.77 -16.92
N ALA A 91 27.79 28.53 -16.50
CA ALA A 91 27.03 27.76 -15.52
C ALA A 91 27.95 26.74 -14.81
N SER A 92 27.45 26.07 -13.77
CA SER A 92 28.13 24.92 -13.19
C SER A 92 28.04 23.69 -14.09
N GLU A 93 28.85 22.67 -13.81
CA GLU A 93 28.61 21.33 -14.32
C GLU A 93 27.22 20.84 -13.88
N THR A 94 26.46 20.23 -14.79
CA THR A 94 25.17 19.64 -14.50
C THR A 94 25.33 18.37 -13.66
N PHE A 95 24.69 18.34 -12.49
CA PHE A 95 24.63 17.15 -11.66
C PHE A 95 23.21 16.57 -11.65
N SER A 96 22.92 15.67 -12.59
CA SER A 96 21.62 15.02 -12.71
C SER A 96 21.40 13.98 -11.62
N VAL A 97 20.27 14.06 -10.91
CA VAL A 97 19.96 13.24 -9.74
C VAL A 97 18.52 12.74 -9.79
N ALA A 98 18.29 11.45 -9.59
CA ALA A 98 16.97 10.91 -9.35
C ALA A 98 16.50 11.29 -7.93
N THR A 99 15.38 12.00 -7.81
CA THR A 99 14.86 12.50 -6.52
C THR A 99 14.02 11.48 -5.75
N THR A 100 13.63 10.39 -6.41
CA THR A 100 12.86 9.27 -5.83
C THR A 100 13.53 7.95 -6.16
N LEU A 101 13.43 6.98 -5.24
CA LEU A 101 14.06 5.66 -5.39
C LEU A 101 13.48 4.79 -6.52
N ASP A 102 12.24 5.06 -6.95
CA ASP A 102 11.47 4.21 -7.88
C ASP A 102 11.36 4.82 -9.30
N SER A 103 12.11 5.88 -9.62
CA SER A 103 11.99 6.60 -10.89
C SER A 103 13.35 6.82 -11.53
N ASP A 104 13.40 6.63 -12.86
CA ASP A 104 14.57 6.95 -13.68
C ASP A 104 14.65 8.45 -14.06
N ALA A 105 13.60 9.24 -13.75
CA ALA A 105 13.58 10.66 -14.04
C ALA A 105 14.57 11.41 -13.14
N THR A 106 15.46 12.20 -13.75
CA THR A 106 16.46 13.00 -13.04
C THR A 106 16.12 14.48 -13.05
N THR A 107 16.45 15.15 -11.96
CA THR A 107 16.49 16.61 -11.86
C THR A 107 17.95 17.07 -11.91
N ASP A 108 18.21 18.11 -12.68
CA ASP A 108 19.54 18.69 -12.79
C ASP A 108 19.81 19.68 -11.65
N ILE A 109 20.80 19.40 -10.83
CA ILE A 109 21.35 20.37 -9.89
C ILE A 109 22.44 21.15 -10.64
N VAL A 110 22.19 22.44 -10.91
CA VAL A 110 23.08 23.31 -11.69
C VAL A 110 22.95 24.76 -11.19
N ALA A 111 24.08 25.47 -11.11
CA ALA A 111 24.09 26.90 -10.86
C ALA A 111 24.17 27.68 -12.19
N GLY A 112 23.28 28.65 -12.37
CA GLY A 112 23.21 29.45 -13.59
C GLY A 112 22.62 28.69 -14.80
N PRO A 113 22.66 29.27 -16.01
CA PRO A 113 23.26 30.56 -16.34
C PRO A 113 22.49 31.75 -15.76
N THR A 114 23.23 32.76 -15.28
CA THR A 114 22.66 34.00 -14.72
C THR A 114 23.24 35.21 -15.45
N ALA A 115 22.38 36.15 -15.87
CA ALA A 115 22.83 37.33 -16.59
C ALA A 115 23.82 38.18 -15.75
N GLY A 116 24.94 38.59 -16.35
CA GLY A 116 25.98 39.37 -15.66
C GLY A 116 26.91 38.56 -14.76
N ILE A 117 26.79 37.22 -14.75
CA ILE A 117 27.59 36.33 -13.91
C ILE A 117 28.32 35.30 -14.78
N ALA A 118 29.59 35.08 -14.47
CA ALA A 118 30.35 33.92 -14.91
C ALA A 118 30.60 32.98 -13.72
N TYR A 119 30.89 31.71 -13.99
CA TYR A 119 31.09 30.68 -12.98
C TYR A 119 32.51 30.10 -13.09
N ILE A 120 33.22 30.09 -11.96
CA ILE A 120 34.52 29.43 -11.83
C ILE A 120 34.30 28.09 -11.14
N ASN A 121 34.52 26.99 -11.87
CA ASN A 121 34.41 25.63 -11.38
C ASN A 121 35.80 25.12 -11.00
N ILE A 122 35.98 24.67 -9.76
CA ILE A 122 37.24 24.19 -9.21
C ILE A 122 37.01 22.79 -8.64
N ASP A 123 37.76 21.81 -9.14
CA ASP A 123 37.76 20.45 -8.64
C ASP A 123 39.08 20.15 -7.92
N LEU A 124 38.98 19.67 -6.69
CA LEU A 124 40.13 19.34 -5.85
C LEU A 124 39.97 17.90 -5.33
N ASP A 125 40.90 17.01 -5.69
CA ASP A 125 40.95 15.64 -5.18
C ASP A 125 41.79 15.55 -3.90
N PHE A 126 41.17 15.15 -2.79
CA PHE A 126 41.83 15.00 -1.48
C PHE A 126 41.92 13.54 -1.04
N SER A 127 42.93 13.27 -0.21
CA SER A 127 42.97 12.11 0.68
C SER A 127 42.53 12.53 2.08
N ILE A 128 41.53 11.84 2.62
CA ILE A 128 40.99 11.97 3.97
C ILE A 128 41.68 10.91 4.82
N GLN A 129 42.50 11.34 5.77
CA GLN A 129 43.14 10.44 6.74
C GLN A 129 42.33 10.45 8.04
N ALA A 130 41.91 9.27 8.49
CA ALA A 130 41.35 9.13 9.83
C ALA A 130 42.48 9.31 10.86
N SER A 131 42.34 10.24 11.80
CA SER A 131 43.29 10.38 12.89
C SER A 131 43.16 9.17 13.84
N ALA A 132 44.19 8.32 13.82
CA ALA A 132 44.48 7.22 14.76
C ALA A 132 43.63 5.92 14.63
N SER A 133 44.37 4.84 14.32
CA SER A 133 44.05 3.40 14.40
C SER A 133 42.90 2.84 13.56
N GLY A 134 43.27 2.20 12.44
CA GLY A 134 42.64 0.99 11.90
C GLY A 134 41.14 1.04 11.60
N SER A 135 40.78 1.16 10.32
CA SER A 135 39.50 0.71 9.74
C SER A 135 38.24 0.95 10.60
N GLY A 136 38.14 2.12 11.23
CA GLY A 136 37.07 2.47 12.13
C GLY A 136 36.55 3.87 11.83
N THR A 137 35.22 4.00 11.77
CA THR A 137 34.50 5.28 11.88
C THR A 137 35.04 6.05 13.07
N VAL A 138 35.60 7.24 12.83
CA VAL A 138 36.03 8.15 13.90
C VAL A 138 34.78 8.59 14.66
N SER A 139 34.69 8.27 15.95
CA SER A 139 33.83 8.90 16.97
C SER A 139 32.58 9.63 16.46
N GLY A 140 31.65 8.91 15.81
CA GLY A 140 30.40 9.50 15.33
C GLY A 140 30.58 10.47 14.15
N ILE A 141 31.44 10.15 13.19
CA ILE A 141 31.56 10.83 11.88
C ILE A 141 31.13 9.83 10.81
N GLY A 142 30.11 10.18 10.02
CA GLY A 142 29.54 9.30 8.99
C GLY A 142 30.36 9.21 7.71
N ILE A 143 31.65 9.57 7.76
CA ILE A 143 32.58 9.68 6.63
C ILE A 143 33.78 8.78 6.90
N ALA A 144 34.06 7.85 6.01
CA ALA A 144 35.17 6.90 6.07
C ALA A 144 36.39 7.45 5.31
N GLY A 145 37.52 7.57 6.00
CA GLY A 145 38.82 7.84 5.38
C GLY A 145 39.56 6.56 4.97
N THR A 146 40.56 6.67 4.10
CA THR A 146 41.41 5.53 3.74
C THR A 146 42.73 5.57 4.51
N ALA A 147 43.23 4.41 4.93
CA ALA A 147 44.52 4.31 5.63
C ALA A 147 45.73 4.45 4.69
N SER A 148 45.54 4.40 3.37
CA SER A 148 46.61 4.19 2.40
C SER A 148 46.51 5.13 1.19
N GLY A 149 46.59 6.45 1.40
CA GLY A 149 47.01 7.44 0.38
C GLY A 149 46.29 7.45 -0.98
N GLY A 150 45.14 6.78 -1.11
CA GLY A 150 44.29 6.80 -2.29
C GLY A 150 43.38 8.02 -2.29
N ARG A 151 42.81 8.34 -3.47
CA ARG A 151 41.74 9.33 -3.59
C ARG A 151 40.56 8.87 -2.73
N SER A 152 40.13 9.72 -1.80
CA SER A 152 39.03 9.38 -0.88
C SER A 152 37.95 10.46 -0.78
N ALA A 153 38.17 11.62 -1.39
CA ALA A 153 37.13 12.61 -1.64
C ALA A 153 37.49 13.54 -2.80
N THR A 154 36.48 14.04 -3.50
CA THR A 154 36.63 15.14 -4.48
C THR A 154 35.70 16.27 -4.08
N LEU A 155 36.24 17.47 -3.90
CA LEU A 155 35.46 18.70 -3.75
C LEU A 155 35.33 19.35 -5.11
N SER A 156 34.10 19.57 -5.55
CA SER A 156 33.78 20.43 -6.68
C SER A 156 33.13 21.70 -6.16
N PHE A 157 33.67 22.85 -6.54
CA PHE A 157 33.22 24.15 -6.10
C PHE A 157 32.94 25.04 -7.30
N CYS A 158 31.70 25.53 -7.40
CA CYS A 158 31.27 26.43 -8.44
C CYS A 158 30.92 27.79 -7.85
N GLN A 159 31.72 28.80 -8.18
CA GLN A 159 31.57 30.15 -7.65
C GLN A 159 31.02 31.14 -8.69
N PRO A 160 29.95 31.88 -8.36
CA PRO A 160 29.49 33.00 -9.17
C PRO A 160 30.40 34.22 -8.97
N VAL A 161 30.84 34.82 -10.08
CA VAL A 161 31.63 36.05 -10.11
C VAL A 161 31.04 37.04 -11.13
N SER A 162 31.25 38.33 -10.91
CA SER A 162 30.81 39.35 -11.87
C SER A 162 31.51 39.15 -13.20
N ASP A 163 30.75 39.09 -14.29
CA ASP A 163 31.26 38.76 -15.64
C ASP A 163 32.22 39.83 -16.22
N SER A 164 32.19 41.02 -15.63
CA SER A 164 33.04 42.17 -15.95
C SER A 164 34.41 42.17 -15.27
N LEU A 165 34.65 41.31 -14.28
CA LEU A 165 35.93 41.23 -13.58
C LEU A 165 37.01 40.69 -14.53
N ASN A 166 38.25 41.11 -14.34
CA ASN A 166 39.36 40.47 -15.04
C ASN A 166 39.47 39.01 -14.59
N THR A 167 39.79 38.11 -15.52
CA THR A 167 39.81 36.66 -15.26
C THR A 167 40.70 36.29 -14.07
N LEU A 168 41.86 36.94 -13.91
CA LEU A 168 42.73 36.70 -12.75
C LEU A 168 42.08 37.09 -11.42
N GLU A 169 41.44 38.26 -11.37
CA GLU A 169 40.75 38.74 -10.17
C GLU A 169 39.54 37.85 -9.84
N ALA A 170 38.81 37.43 -10.86
CA ALA A 170 37.70 36.49 -10.73
C ALA A 170 38.15 35.13 -10.18
N VAL A 171 39.26 34.58 -10.67
CA VAL A 171 39.84 33.32 -10.14
C VAL A 171 40.30 33.51 -8.69
N LYS A 172 40.99 34.61 -8.35
CA LYS A 172 41.39 34.90 -6.96
C LYS A 172 40.18 34.99 -6.03
N GLN A 173 39.13 35.69 -6.47
CA GLN A 173 37.87 35.79 -5.74
C GLN A 173 37.21 34.40 -5.57
N ALA A 174 37.25 33.53 -6.58
CA ALA A 174 36.70 32.19 -6.45
C ALA A 174 37.44 31.36 -5.39
N PHE A 175 38.77 31.38 -5.38
CA PHE A 175 39.56 30.70 -4.35
C PHE A 175 39.35 31.30 -2.95
N SER A 176 39.14 32.62 -2.84
CA SER A 176 38.94 33.28 -1.54
C SER A 176 37.59 32.95 -0.89
N GLN A 177 36.65 32.38 -1.65
CA GLN A 177 35.30 32.01 -1.20
C GLN A 177 35.10 30.51 -1.05
N ILE A 178 36.15 29.68 -1.23
CA ILE A 178 36.03 28.23 -1.06
C ILE A 178 35.61 27.90 0.37
N VAL A 179 34.45 27.25 0.48
CA VAL A 179 33.88 26.69 1.71
C VAL A 179 33.87 25.17 1.61
N PHE A 180 34.40 24.50 2.64
CA PHE A 180 34.27 23.04 2.73
C PHE A 180 32.86 22.70 3.22
N PRO A 181 32.05 21.94 2.46
CA PRO A 181 30.68 21.58 2.82
C PRO A 181 30.58 20.72 4.09
N LEU A 182 31.70 20.14 4.53
CA LEU A 182 31.80 19.32 5.74
C LEU A 182 32.14 20.13 7.00
N ASP A 183 32.41 21.44 6.87
CA ASP A 183 32.59 22.34 8.00
C ASP A 183 31.23 22.96 8.40
N PRO A 184 30.67 22.60 9.57
CA PRO A 184 29.35 23.08 9.99
C PRO A 184 29.30 24.59 10.26
N THR A 185 30.44 25.26 10.37
CA THR A 185 30.50 26.69 10.71
C THR A 185 30.50 27.61 9.49
N ARG A 186 30.66 27.07 8.28
CA ARG A 186 31.02 27.86 7.09
C ARG A 186 29.96 27.93 5.99
N ILE A 187 28.87 27.17 6.07
CA ILE A 187 27.83 27.15 5.01
C ILE A 187 27.14 28.50 4.86
N ALA A 188 26.97 29.22 5.96
CA ALA A 188 26.44 30.57 5.94
C ALA A 188 27.34 31.53 5.12
N ASP A 189 28.66 31.26 5.07
CA ASP A 189 29.65 32.06 4.35
C ASP A 189 29.62 31.83 2.83
N MET A 190 28.92 30.78 2.34
CA MET A 190 28.78 30.56 0.89
C MET A 190 28.11 31.76 0.22
N GLN A 191 28.56 32.13 -0.98
CA GLN A 191 27.92 33.18 -1.76
C GLN A 191 26.57 32.69 -2.34
N THR A 192 25.59 33.58 -2.47
CA THR A 192 24.34 33.25 -3.19
C THR A 192 24.63 32.96 -4.66
N GLY A 193 24.04 31.88 -5.17
CA GLY A 193 24.28 31.34 -6.51
C GLY A 193 25.50 30.40 -6.58
N ALA A 194 26.18 30.12 -5.47
CA ALA A 194 27.27 29.15 -5.41
C ALA A 194 26.73 27.73 -5.17
N LEU A 195 27.46 26.76 -5.72
CA LEU A 195 27.21 25.34 -5.56
C LEU A 195 28.51 24.66 -5.11
N THR A 196 28.43 23.84 -4.06
CA THR A 196 29.56 23.01 -3.62
C THR A 196 29.13 21.56 -3.54
N ARG A 197 30.02 20.65 -3.89
CA ARG A 197 29.79 19.20 -3.92
C ARG A 197 31.01 18.50 -3.35
N VAL A 198 30.80 17.60 -2.41
CA VAL A 198 31.85 16.70 -1.93
C VAL A 198 31.44 15.26 -2.14
N LEU A 199 32.28 14.47 -2.80
CA LEU A 199 32.12 13.02 -2.90
C LEU A 199 32.93 12.35 -1.77
N PHE A 200 32.36 11.36 -1.09
CA PHE A 200 33.01 10.68 0.03
C PHE A 200 32.46 9.26 0.26
N ASP A 201 33.27 8.39 0.87
CA ASP A 201 32.82 7.10 1.41
C ASP A 201 32.26 7.32 2.81
N GLY A 202 31.18 6.64 3.21
CA GLY A 202 30.58 6.89 4.51
C GLY A 202 29.63 5.83 5.01
N THR A 203 29.19 6.03 6.25
CA THR A 203 28.08 5.30 6.89
C THR A 203 27.23 6.31 7.63
N PHE A 204 25.93 6.37 7.36
CA PHE A 204 25.03 7.20 8.15
C PHE A 204 23.90 6.37 8.76
N ASN A 205 23.36 6.88 9.86
CA ASN A 205 22.23 6.34 10.58
C ASN A 205 21.09 7.35 10.57
N ALA A 206 19.93 6.92 10.11
CA ALA A 206 18.67 7.61 10.32
C ALA A 206 17.79 6.73 11.20
N GLU A 207 16.99 7.31 12.09
CA GLU A 207 15.70 6.70 12.37
C GLU A 207 14.65 7.48 11.60
N LEU A 208 13.89 6.73 10.81
CA LEU A 208 12.86 7.26 9.96
C LEU A 208 11.56 7.07 10.72
N ASP A 209 11.01 8.19 11.19
CA ASP A 209 9.68 8.20 11.76
C ASP A 209 8.70 7.77 10.68
N VAL A 210 7.97 6.70 10.98
CA VAL A 210 6.86 6.29 10.13
C VAL A 210 5.63 7.03 10.59
N THR A 211 5.29 8.04 9.80
CA THR A 211 4.03 8.78 9.87
C THR A 211 3.19 8.37 8.67
N TYR A 212 1.90 8.15 8.88
CA TYR A 212 1.04 7.55 7.86
C TYR A 212 -0.20 8.39 7.64
N GLY A 213 -0.69 8.34 6.41
CA GLY A 213 -2.00 8.86 6.08
C GLY A 213 -2.82 7.97 5.18
N LEU A 214 -3.91 8.54 4.71
CA LEU A 214 -4.72 7.92 3.67
C LEU A 214 -4.13 8.23 2.30
N GLY A 215 -3.97 7.20 1.49
CA GLY A 215 -3.52 7.30 0.11
C GLY A 215 -4.67 7.42 -0.88
N ASP A 216 -4.36 7.12 -2.14
CA ASP A 216 -5.31 7.26 -3.24
C ASP A 216 -6.52 6.33 -3.12
N HIS A 217 -7.58 6.75 -3.79
CA HIS A 217 -8.78 5.97 -4.01
C HIS A 217 -8.59 5.04 -5.21
N LEU A 218 -8.81 3.75 -5.01
CA LEU A 218 -8.85 2.77 -6.09
C LEU A 218 -10.29 2.32 -6.34
N PHE A 219 -10.62 2.12 -7.61
CA PHE A 219 -11.94 1.66 -8.03
C PHE A 219 -11.82 0.28 -8.63
N ALA A 220 -12.55 -0.67 -8.06
CA ALA A 220 -12.68 -2.00 -8.61
C ALA A 220 -14.03 -2.11 -9.32
N ALA A 221 -13.99 -2.40 -10.62
CA ALA A 221 -15.17 -2.60 -11.46
C ALA A 221 -14.89 -3.66 -12.54
N PRO A 222 -15.93 -4.26 -13.15
CA PRO A 222 -15.79 -5.28 -14.19
C PRO A 222 -15.08 -4.83 -15.49
N GLY A 223 -14.75 -3.55 -15.63
CA GLY A 223 -14.04 -3.02 -16.79
C GLY A 223 -13.70 -1.53 -16.66
N VAL A 224 -12.82 -1.06 -17.54
CA VAL A 224 -12.27 0.32 -17.51
C VAL A 224 -13.36 1.39 -17.59
N ALA A 225 -14.39 1.19 -18.42
CA ALA A 225 -15.50 2.15 -18.52
C ALA A 225 -16.29 2.27 -17.21
N SER A 226 -16.53 1.16 -16.51
CA SER A 226 -17.21 1.15 -15.20
C SER A 226 -16.31 1.71 -14.09
N ALA A 227 -15.00 1.48 -14.16
CA ALA A 227 -14.04 2.09 -13.25
C ALA A 227 -13.99 3.62 -13.45
N LEU A 228 -13.98 4.09 -14.70
CA LEU A 228 -14.04 5.52 -15.03
C LEU A 228 -15.37 6.15 -14.58
N ALA A 229 -16.50 5.48 -14.83
CA ALA A 229 -17.81 5.90 -14.34
C ALA A 229 -17.88 5.95 -12.80
N SER A 230 -17.10 5.11 -12.10
CA SER A 230 -16.96 5.21 -10.64
C SER A 230 -16.15 6.45 -10.25
N ALA A 231 -15.03 6.69 -10.92
CA ALA A 231 -14.19 7.87 -10.68
C ALA A 231 -14.94 9.19 -10.93
N GLU A 232 -15.77 9.27 -11.97
CA GLU A 232 -16.60 10.45 -12.28
C GLU A 232 -17.63 10.76 -11.18
N LYS A 233 -18.11 9.75 -10.46
CA LYS A 233 -19.08 9.90 -9.36
C LYS A 233 -18.43 10.37 -8.05
N VAL A 234 -17.11 10.30 -7.97
CA VAL A 234 -16.30 10.48 -6.76
C VAL A 234 -15.75 11.89 -6.62
N VAL A 235 -16.09 12.79 -7.56
CA VAL A 235 -15.74 14.22 -7.50
C VAL A 235 -16.20 14.89 -6.19
N SER A 236 -17.15 14.28 -5.46
CA SER A 236 -17.62 14.75 -4.15
C SER A 236 -16.93 14.12 -2.93
N LEU A 237 -16.09 13.09 -3.08
CA LEU A 237 -15.28 12.64 -1.95
C LEU A 237 -14.20 13.69 -1.71
N THR A 238 -14.08 14.12 -0.47
CA THR A 238 -12.95 14.95 -0.06
C THR A 238 -11.72 14.04 -0.13
N PRO A 239 -10.81 14.20 -1.11
CA PRO A 239 -9.59 13.44 -1.08
C PRO A 239 -8.88 13.79 0.23
N PRO A 240 -8.29 12.80 0.91
CA PRO A 240 -7.41 13.12 2.01
C PRO A 240 -6.37 14.11 1.49
N SER A 241 -6.05 15.17 2.26
CA SER A 241 -4.86 15.95 1.94
C SER A 241 -3.68 14.99 1.86
N VAL A 242 -2.71 15.30 1.00
CA VAL A 242 -1.60 14.40 0.65
C VAL A 242 -0.93 13.75 1.88
N GLU A 243 -0.97 14.40 3.05
CA GLU A 243 -0.63 13.81 4.33
C GLU A 243 -1.72 14.09 5.38
N ILE A 244 -2.71 13.21 5.54
CA ILE A 244 -3.59 13.23 6.73
C ILE A 244 -3.04 12.24 7.76
N ASN A 245 -2.65 12.71 8.94
CA ASN A 245 -2.22 11.79 10.00
C ASN A 245 -3.42 10.97 10.51
N ALA A 246 -3.52 9.70 10.12
CA ALA A 246 -4.52 8.75 10.63
C ALA A 246 -4.11 8.14 12.00
N GLY A 247 -3.21 8.84 12.71
CA GLY A 247 -2.67 8.54 14.03
C GLY A 247 -1.86 7.26 14.09
N VAL A 248 -1.14 6.95 13.01
CA VAL A 248 -0.24 5.81 12.97
C VAL A 248 1.18 6.29 13.24
N THR A 249 1.87 5.62 14.16
CA THR A 249 3.25 5.95 14.55
C THR A 249 4.11 4.69 14.60
N GLY A 250 5.33 4.79 14.10
CA GLY A 250 6.38 3.79 14.26
C GLY A 250 7.73 4.41 13.94
N SER A 251 8.82 3.69 14.17
CA SER A 251 10.14 4.11 13.72
C SER A 251 10.95 2.96 13.16
N VAL A 252 11.84 3.28 12.22
CA VAL A 252 12.77 2.34 11.61
C VAL A 252 14.16 2.91 11.67
N THR A 253 15.10 2.22 12.28
CA THR A 253 16.51 2.59 12.16
C THR A 253 17.01 2.10 10.80
N TYR A 254 17.54 3.01 10.00
CA TYR A 254 18.12 2.81 8.68
C TYR A 254 19.60 3.20 8.74
N THR A 255 20.48 2.22 8.54
CA THR A 255 21.93 2.44 8.42
C THR A 255 22.35 2.12 7.00
N HIS A 256 23.09 3.01 6.36
CA HIS A 256 23.55 2.84 4.98
C HIS A 256 25.03 3.19 4.87
N THR A 257 25.82 2.23 4.39
CA THR A 257 27.22 2.37 4.03
C THR A 257 27.35 2.32 2.52
N ASP A 258 27.86 3.38 1.89
CA ASP A 258 28.01 3.48 0.41
C ASP A 258 28.95 4.65 0.04
N HIS A 259 29.08 4.88 -1.27
CA HIS A 259 29.66 6.08 -1.84
C HIS A 259 28.60 7.18 -1.93
N PHE A 260 28.89 8.35 -1.35
CA PHE A 260 27.97 9.46 -1.27
C PHE A 260 28.51 10.73 -1.93
N ALA A 261 27.59 11.62 -2.28
CA ALA A 261 27.86 13.02 -2.58
C ALA A 261 26.97 13.89 -1.70
N LEU A 262 27.56 14.89 -1.06
CA LEU A 262 26.82 15.99 -0.42
C LEU A 262 26.93 17.20 -1.32
N VAL A 263 25.78 17.64 -1.86
CA VAL A 263 25.68 18.84 -2.70
C VAL A 263 24.94 19.91 -1.92
N ILE A 264 25.51 21.11 -1.84
CA ILE A 264 24.87 22.28 -1.25
C ILE A 264 24.68 23.31 -2.36
N ASP A 265 23.43 23.67 -2.61
CA ASP A 265 23.03 24.74 -3.51
C ASP A 265 22.50 25.92 -2.68
N LYS A 266 23.20 27.04 -2.71
CA LYS A 266 22.77 28.27 -2.03
C LYS A 266 22.12 29.21 -3.03
N SER A 267 20.88 28.90 -3.40
CA SER A 267 20.08 29.71 -4.32
C SER A 267 19.66 31.07 -3.75
N THR A 268 19.56 31.20 -2.42
CA THR A 268 19.17 32.45 -1.74
C THR A 268 20.10 32.80 -0.58
N ALA A 269 19.99 34.04 -0.08
CA ALA A 269 20.78 34.48 1.07
C ALA A 269 20.37 33.80 2.40
N THR A 270 19.12 33.34 2.50
CA THR A 270 18.52 32.87 3.77
C THR A 270 18.30 31.36 3.82
N VAL A 271 18.28 30.68 2.67
CA VAL A 271 18.06 29.23 2.57
C VAL A 271 19.06 28.63 1.59
N ALA A 272 19.65 27.50 1.98
CA ALA A 272 20.39 26.60 1.09
C ALA A 272 19.72 25.23 1.05
N THR A 273 19.77 24.56 -0.10
CA THR A 273 19.28 23.18 -0.23
C THR A 273 20.47 22.23 -0.19
N ALA A 274 20.41 21.24 0.70
CA ALA A 274 21.42 20.22 0.85
C ALA A 274 20.89 18.86 0.38
N TYR A 275 21.60 18.23 -0.54
CA TYR A 275 21.27 16.92 -1.09
C TYR A 275 22.29 15.90 -0.61
N LEU A 276 21.84 14.88 0.11
CA LEU A 276 22.63 13.69 0.40
C LEU A 276 22.30 12.63 -0.65
N ILE A 277 23.27 12.35 -1.51
CA ILE A 277 23.09 11.58 -2.75
C ILE A 277 23.96 10.35 -2.70
N ARG A 278 23.43 9.22 -3.14
CA ARG A 278 24.20 8.01 -3.39
C ARG A 278 24.75 8.03 -4.82
N VAL A 279 26.03 7.70 -4.97
CA VAL A 279 26.75 7.71 -6.25
C VAL A 279 27.38 6.36 -6.55
N LEU A 280 27.70 6.09 -7.80
CA LEU A 280 28.39 4.86 -8.19
C LEU A 280 29.89 4.93 -7.88
N ALA A 281 30.51 3.79 -7.58
CA ALA A 281 31.95 3.69 -7.38
C ALA A 281 32.77 4.25 -8.57
N SER A 282 32.28 4.06 -9.81
CA SER A 282 32.92 4.58 -11.03
C SER A 282 32.84 6.11 -11.15
N ASP A 283 31.75 6.72 -10.69
CA ASP A 283 31.60 8.19 -10.65
C ASP A 283 32.44 8.80 -9.53
N ALA A 284 32.60 8.06 -8.44
CA ALA A 284 33.28 8.54 -7.26
C ALA A 284 34.81 8.49 -7.40
N GLY A 285 35.36 7.50 -8.13
CA GLY A 285 36.81 7.25 -8.16
C GLY A 285 37.38 6.93 -6.77
N LEU A 286 36.51 6.44 -5.87
CA LEU A 286 36.76 6.16 -4.45
C LEU A 286 37.06 4.67 -4.23
N ASN A 287 37.37 4.29 -2.98
CA ASN A 287 38.07 3.03 -2.67
C ASN A 287 37.23 1.77 -2.94
N ALA A 288 37.83 0.78 -3.61
CA ALA A 288 37.20 -0.52 -3.92
C ALA A 288 37.00 -1.45 -2.71
N ALA A 289 37.47 -1.08 -1.51
CA ALA A 289 37.43 -1.91 -0.30
C ALA A 289 36.27 -1.59 0.66
N LEU A 290 35.33 -0.71 0.30
CA LEU A 290 34.16 -0.39 1.14
C LEU A 290 33.15 -1.55 1.12
N ASN A 291 32.77 -2.02 2.30
CA ASN A 291 31.66 -2.98 2.43
C ASN A 291 30.33 -2.21 2.35
N VAL A 292 29.80 -2.07 1.14
CA VAL A 292 28.50 -1.43 0.89
C VAL A 292 27.38 -2.29 1.48
N GLY A 293 26.44 -1.66 2.17
CA GLY A 293 25.33 -2.39 2.78
C GLY A 293 24.29 -1.47 3.42
N VAL A 294 23.10 -2.04 3.60
CA VAL A 294 21.99 -1.39 4.31
C VAL A 294 21.51 -2.33 5.41
N THR A 295 21.29 -1.81 6.61
CA THR A 295 20.66 -2.55 7.70
C THR A 295 19.46 -1.80 8.24
N THR A 296 18.40 -2.53 8.57
CA THR A 296 17.20 -1.99 9.20
C THR A 296 16.84 -2.76 10.47
N THR A 297 16.26 -2.08 11.46
CA THR A 297 15.71 -2.73 12.67
C THR A 297 14.26 -3.17 12.47
N ASN A 298 13.74 -3.98 13.39
CA ASN A 298 12.33 -4.40 13.38
C ASN A 298 11.41 -3.21 13.58
N VAL A 299 10.41 -3.08 12.71
CA VAL A 299 9.42 -2.01 12.75
C VAL A 299 8.25 -2.42 13.65
N SER A 300 7.76 -1.48 14.45
CA SER A 300 6.49 -1.65 15.18
C SER A 300 5.61 -0.44 14.96
N VAL A 301 4.38 -0.70 14.55
CA VAL A 301 3.36 0.32 14.27
C VAL A 301 2.27 0.29 15.33
N ALA A 302 1.84 1.47 15.77
CA ALA A 302 0.60 1.68 16.51
C ALA A 302 -0.39 2.46 15.64
N VAL A 303 -1.70 2.19 15.78
CA VAL A 303 -2.79 2.91 15.08
C VAL A 303 -3.70 3.55 16.12
N ASP A 304 -3.89 4.87 16.04
CA ASP A 304 -4.91 5.61 16.77
C ASP A 304 -6.27 5.42 16.09
N GLN A 305 -7.15 4.72 16.80
CA GLN A 305 -8.49 4.42 16.32
C GLN A 305 -9.37 5.68 16.17
N GLY A 306 -9.18 6.69 17.02
CA GLY A 306 -9.96 7.93 16.97
C GLY A 306 -9.57 8.80 15.78
N ALA A 307 -8.27 8.91 15.52
CA ALA A 307 -7.76 9.62 14.33
C ALA A 307 -8.22 8.91 13.04
N LEU A 308 -8.08 7.59 12.96
CA LEU A 308 -8.58 6.80 11.83
C LEU A 308 -10.10 6.99 11.62
N GLN A 309 -10.89 6.98 12.68
CA GLN A 309 -12.35 7.18 12.61
C GLN A 309 -12.71 8.55 12.02
N ALA A 310 -12.08 9.61 12.53
CA ALA A 310 -12.35 10.98 12.10
C ALA A 310 -12.04 11.17 10.61
N VAL A 311 -10.94 10.57 10.15
CA VAL A 311 -10.46 10.69 8.78
C VAL A 311 -11.33 9.87 7.81
N VAL A 312 -11.71 8.63 8.19
CA VAL A 312 -12.65 7.83 7.39
C VAL A 312 -14.01 8.52 7.29
N LYS A 313 -14.48 9.12 8.39
CA LYS A 313 -15.71 9.92 8.39
C LYS A 313 -15.57 11.10 7.43
N ASP A 314 -14.43 11.77 7.39
CA ASP A 314 -14.24 12.90 6.49
C ASP A 314 -14.22 12.48 5.02
N VAL A 315 -13.58 11.37 4.67
CA VAL A 315 -13.56 10.89 3.27
C VAL A 315 -14.92 10.36 2.83
N THR A 316 -15.56 9.52 3.65
CA THR A 316 -16.82 8.84 3.29
C THR A 316 -18.08 9.65 3.60
N LYS A 317 -17.96 10.69 4.45
CA LYS A 317 -19.07 11.42 5.07
C LYS A 317 -20.05 10.53 5.85
N SER A 318 -19.63 9.33 6.28
CA SER A 318 -20.48 8.33 6.95
C SER A 318 -19.93 7.91 8.33
N ASP A 319 -20.69 8.21 9.39
CA ASP A 319 -20.39 7.79 10.77
C ASP A 319 -20.45 6.27 10.96
N LEU A 320 -21.38 5.62 10.27
CA LEU A 320 -21.56 4.16 10.34
C LEU A 320 -20.35 3.45 9.74
N LEU A 321 -19.87 3.90 8.59
CA LEU A 321 -18.70 3.32 7.93
C LEU A 321 -17.41 3.62 8.69
N ALA A 322 -17.25 4.84 9.21
CA ALA A 322 -16.12 5.16 10.08
C ALA A 322 -16.02 4.21 11.28
N THR A 323 -17.15 3.92 11.92
CA THR A 323 -17.23 2.98 13.05
C THR A 323 -16.95 1.54 12.62
N ALA A 324 -17.48 1.12 11.45
CA ALA A 324 -17.23 -0.22 10.90
C ALA A 324 -15.75 -0.43 10.55
N VAL A 325 -15.08 0.58 9.99
CA VAL A 325 -13.65 0.54 9.66
C VAL A 325 -12.80 0.40 10.92
N VAL A 326 -13.08 1.16 11.97
CA VAL A 326 -12.36 1.02 13.26
C VAL A 326 -12.53 -0.38 13.84
N LYS A 327 -13.75 -0.93 13.77
CA LYS A 327 -14.03 -2.30 14.23
C LYS A 327 -13.29 -3.34 13.39
N ALA A 328 -13.29 -3.20 12.06
CA ALA A 328 -12.55 -4.11 11.18
C ALA A 328 -11.04 -4.03 11.43
N ALA A 329 -10.49 -2.81 11.53
CA ALA A 329 -9.07 -2.54 11.76
C ALA A 329 -8.56 -3.03 13.13
N SER A 330 -9.46 -3.24 14.10
CA SER A 330 -9.14 -3.75 15.44
C SER A 330 -9.37 -5.27 15.59
N THR A 331 -9.91 -5.95 14.57
CA THR A 331 -10.22 -7.39 14.64
C THR A 331 -8.94 -8.22 14.39
N PRO A 332 -8.62 -9.25 15.22
CA PRO A 332 -7.32 -9.93 15.19
C PRO A 332 -6.92 -10.60 13.86
N LEU A 333 -7.89 -11.10 13.08
CA LEU A 333 -7.61 -11.91 11.89
C LEU A 333 -7.06 -11.10 10.70
N ASN A 334 -7.18 -9.77 10.74
CA ASN A 334 -6.65 -8.82 9.77
C ASN A 334 -6.60 -7.45 10.46
N ASN A 335 -5.90 -7.32 11.59
CA ASN A 335 -5.80 -5.99 12.21
C ASN A 335 -4.85 -5.12 11.36
N LEU A 336 -5.19 -3.83 11.25
CA LEU A 336 -4.48 -2.89 10.38
C LEU A 336 -2.99 -2.81 10.76
N VAL A 337 -2.70 -2.90 12.06
CA VAL A 337 -1.34 -2.94 12.62
C VAL A 337 -0.52 -4.09 12.03
N THR A 338 -1.06 -5.30 11.96
CA THR A 338 -0.35 -6.48 11.43
C THR A 338 -0.06 -6.32 9.94
N SER A 339 -1.04 -5.81 9.17
CA SER A 339 -0.85 -5.58 7.74
C SER A 339 0.20 -4.50 7.46
N LEU A 340 0.18 -3.40 8.21
CA LEU A 340 1.17 -2.33 8.12
C LEU A 340 2.57 -2.83 8.54
N ASN A 341 2.67 -3.56 9.66
CA ASN A 341 3.93 -4.19 10.07
C ASN A 341 4.45 -5.17 9.01
N ALA A 342 3.57 -5.95 8.37
CA ALA A 342 3.96 -6.87 7.30
C ALA A 342 4.47 -6.14 6.04
N ARG A 343 3.82 -5.04 5.64
CA ARG A 343 4.30 -4.18 4.54
C ARG A 343 5.65 -3.54 4.85
N LEU A 344 5.85 -3.09 6.08
CA LEU A 344 7.11 -2.50 6.52
C LEU A 344 8.21 -3.54 6.66
N ALA A 345 7.88 -4.74 7.14
CA ALA A 345 8.81 -5.86 7.18
C ALA A 345 9.19 -6.29 5.75
N LYS A 346 8.24 -6.27 4.82
CA LYS A 346 8.50 -6.50 3.40
C LYS A 346 9.40 -5.40 2.82
N TRP A 347 9.08 -4.12 3.07
CA TRP A 347 9.92 -2.99 2.68
C TRP A 347 11.32 -3.13 3.26
N ALA A 348 11.45 -3.45 4.55
CA ALA A 348 12.74 -3.65 5.22
C ALA A 348 13.52 -4.83 4.62
N ALA A 349 12.85 -5.94 4.31
CA ALA A 349 13.45 -7.10 3.65
C ALA A 349 13.86 -6.80 2.20
N GLU A 350 13.08 -6.02 1.47
CA GLU A 350 13.46 -5.50 0.17
C GLU A 350 14.66 -4.58 0.33
N VAL A 351 14.66 -3.66 1.30
CA VAL A 351 15.76 -2.72 1.50
C VAL A 351 17.08 -3.39 1.88
N THR A 352 17.04 -4.46 2.69
CA THR A 352 18.22 -5.15 3.23
C THR A 352 18.63 -6.43 2.47
N GLY A 353 17.75 -7.00 1.65
CA GLY A 353 17.97 -8.31 1.01
C GLY A 353 18.74 -8.27 -0.32
N GLU A 354 19.29 -9.42 -0.73
CA GLU A 354 20.08 -9.61 -1.96
C GLU A 354 19.34 -9.28 -3.28
N ILE A 355 18.04 -8.97 -3.23
CA ILE A 355 17.16 -8.74 -4.40
C ILE A 355 16.48 -7.35 -4.37
N GLY A 356 16.43 -6.61 -3.24
CA GLY A 356 15.71 -5.32 -3.15
C GLY A 356 16.63 -4.10 -3.01
N LEU A 357 16.22 -2.96 -2.42
CA LEU A 357 16.88 -1.62 -2.50
C LEU A 357 18.42 -1.62 -2.39
N SER A 358 19.06 -2.53 -1.65
CA SER A 358 20.52 -2.67 -1.69
C SER A 358 21.03 -3.21 -3.04
N ALA A 359 20.41 -4.24 -3.61
CA ALA A 359 20.58 -4.70 -4.99
C ALA A 359 19.95 -3.75 -6.04
N GLY A 360 18.89 -3.05 -5.69
CA GLY A 360 18.18 -2.04 -6.49
C GLY A 360 19.04 -0.80 -6.69
N LEU A 361 19.56 -0.19 -5.62
CA LEU A 361 20.57 0.85 -5.66
C LEU A 361 21.84 0.31 -6.34
N ALA A 362 22.29 -0.91 -6.05
CA ALA A 362 23.42 -1.51 -6.77
C ALA A 362 23.17 -1.71 -8.29
N SER A 363 21.91 -1.84 -8.73
CA SER A 363 21.51 -2.02 -10.14
C SER A 363 21.06 -0.72 -10.84
N HIS A 364 20.69 0.33 -10.10
CA HIS A 364 20.41 1.66 -10.65
C HIS A 364 21.72 2.29 -11.13
N LYS A 365 21.74 2.67 -12.41
CA LYS A 365 22.94 3.20 -13.09
C LYS A 365 23.17 4.70 -12.86
N ASN A 366 22.32 5.38 -12.10
CA ASN A 366 22.29 6.83 -11.96
C ASN A 366 22.45 7.26 -10.48
N ARG A 367 22.76 8.54 -10.26
CA ARG A 367 22.87 9.20 -8.95
C ARG A 367 21.48 9.34 -8.32
N THR A 368 21.33 9.03 -7.04
CA THR A 368 20.01 9.01 -6.36
C THR A 368 20.03 9.81 -5.07
N ALA A 369 19.15 10.79 -4.92
CA ALA A 369 18.99 11.54 -3.68
C ALA A 369 18.35 10.64 -2.61
N LEU A 370 19.06 10.46 -1.49
CA LEU A 370 18.56 9.72 -0.34
C LEU A 370 17.77 10.64 0.60
N PHE A 371 18.27 11.86 0.79
CA PHE A 371 17.66 12.90 1.62
C PHE A 371 17.90 14.28 1.01
N VAL A 372 16.90 15.16 1.11
CA VAL A 372 16.99 16.55 0.68
C VAL A 372 16.57 17.43 1.85
N PHE A 373 17.39 18.40 2.21
CA PHE A 373 17.18 19.26 3.36
C PHE A 373 17.12 20.73 2.94
N ASP A 374 16.18 21.47 3.51
CA ASP A 374 16.24 22.93 3.56
C ASP A 374 17.06 23.35 4.78
N CYS A 375 18.09 24.15 4.54
CA CYS A 375 18.96 24.71 5.57
C CYS A 375 18.53 26.13 5.84
N ASP A 376 17.99 26.39 7.02
CA ASP A 376 17.70 27.75 7.46
C ASP A 376 19.00 28.43 7.86
N LEU A 377 19.43 29.42 7.08
CA LEU A 377 20.66 30.18 7.32
C LEU A 377 20.43 31.44 8.17
N THR A 378 19.18 31.73 8.58
CA THR A 378 18.86 32.89 9.41
C THR A 378 19.25 32.71 10.88
N SER A 379 19.47 31.45 11.30
CA SER A 379 19.79 31.09 12.69
C SER A 379 21.11 30.29 12.78
N PRO A 380 22.28 30.95 12.65
CA PRO A 380 23.58 30.28 12.49
C PRO A 380 23.91 29.22 13.56
N ALA A 381 23.49 29.44 14.81
CA ALA A 381 23.71 28.48 15.89
C ALA A 381 22.93 27.17 15.69
N LEU A 382 21.66 27.26 15.27
CA LEU A 382 20.82 26.10 14.98
C LEU A 382 21.30 25.38 13.71
N THR A 383 21.67 26.14 12.67
CA THR A 383 22.26 25.60 11.44
C THR A 383 23.53 24.82 11.76
N THR A 384 24.44 25.39 12.55
CA THR A 384 25.71 24.74 12.92
C THR A 384 25.47 23.46 13.72
N ALA A 385 24.55 23.47 14.68
CA ALA A 385 24.22 22.29 15.48
C ALA A 385 23.61 21.17 14.63
N SER A 386 22.66 21.53 13.76
CA SER A 386 21.98 20.61 12.84
C SER A 386 22.97 20.01 11.84
N TRP A 387 23.83 20.85 11.26
CA TRP A 387 24.85 20.41 10.32
C TRP A 387 25.90 19.51 10.96
N SER A 388 26.34 19.85 12.18
CA SER A 388 27.30 19.03 12.93
C SER A 388 26.76 17.61 13.11
N ALA A 389 25.47 17.48 13.45
CA ALA A 389 24.82 16.17 13.57
C ALA A 389 24.67 15.45 12.21
N LEU A 390 24.37 16.18 11.13
CA LEU A 390 24.29 15.62 9.77
C LEU A 390 25.65 15.02 9.33
N ILE A 391 26.74 15.76 9.53
CA ILE A 391 28.10 15.29 9.21
C ILE A 391 28.54 14.14 10.12
N SER A 392 28.01 14.11 11.35
CA SER A 392 28.16 12.97 12.25
C SER A 392 27.40 11.71 11.81
N GLY A 393 26.57 11.80 10.77
CA GLY A 393 25.74 10.70 10.30
C GLY A 393 24.55 10.42 11.22
N ASP A 394 24.11 11.38 12.03
CA ASP A 394 22.92 11.32 12.89
C ASP A 394 21.85 12.28 12.35
N ILE A 395 21.06 11.79 11.39
CA ILE A 395 20.06 12.60 10.70
C ILE A 395 18.94 13.07 11.65
N ILE A 396 18.60 12.27 12.68
CA ILE A 396 17.55 12.61 13.65
C ILE A 396 17.96 13.83 14.45
N LYS A 397 19.17 13.78 15.02
CA LYS A 397 19.71 14.88 15.80
C LYS A 397 19.89 16.13 14.94
N ALA A 398 20.20 15.95 13.66
CA ALA A 398 20.29 17.03 12.68
C ALA A 398 18.95 17.75 12.49
N VAL A 399 17.87 17.01 12.26
CA VAL A 399 16.53 17.60 12.08
C VAL A 399 15.98 18.18 13.39
N ASN A 400 16.15 17.48 14.51
CA ASN A 400 15.64 17.90 15.82
C ASN A 400 16.34 19.15 16.37
N ALA A 401 17.55 19.46 15.91
CA ALA A 401 18.23 20.71 16.24
C ALA A 401 17.59 21.94 15.58
N GLY A 402 16.73 21.76 14.56
CA GLY A 402 15.83 22.78 14.02
C GLY A 402 16.42 23.72 12.96
N GLY A 403 17.70 23.57 12.60
CA GLY A 403 18.35 24.33 11.51
C GLY A 403 18.30 23.62 10.15
N LEU A 404 17.95 22.33 10.13
CA LEU A 404 17.71 21.54 8.92
C LEU A 404 16.28 20.99 8.93
N LYS A 405 15.59 21.13 7.80
CA LYS A 405 14.27 20.55 7.60
C LYS A 405 14.32 19.58 6.43
N LEU A 406 13.94 18.33 6.68
CA LEU A 406 13.78 17.36 5.60
C LEU A 406 12.63 17.78 4.67
N GLN A 407 12.87 17.84 3.36
CA GLN A 407 11.84 18.14 2.39
C GLN A 407 10.85 16.96 2.26
N SER A 408 9.56 17.28 2.11
CA SER A 408 8.54 16.26 1.85
C SER A 408 8.82 15.54 0.54
N GLY A 409 8.66 14.21 0.50
CA GLY A 409 8.87 13.41 -0.70
C GLY A 409 10.33 13.00 -0.98
N SER A 410 11.28 13.28 -0.07
CA SER A 410 12.68 12.95 -0.32
C SER A 410 13.02 11.47 -0.10
N GLY A 411 13.55 10.82 -1.13
CA GLY A 411 14.31 9.57 -1.08
C GLY A 411 13.72 8.45 -0.22
N VAL A 412 14.46 8.02 0.82
CA VAL A 412 14.12 6.83 1.63
C VAL A 412 12.86 7.06 2.49
N SER A 413 12.67 8.29 2.98
CA SER A 413 11.49 8.66 3.78
C SER A 413 10.20 8.51 2.97
N GLU A 414 10.21 8.89 1.71
CA GLU A 414 9.05 8.79 0.82
C GLU A 414 8.69 7.34 0.48
N SER A 415 9.67 6.51 0.15
CA SER A 415 9.44 5.08 -0.10
C SER A 415 8.88 4.37 1.14
N LEU A 416 9.39 4.72 2.33
CA LEU A 416 8.88 4.24 3.60
C LEU A 416 7.43 4.70 3.85
N LYS A 417 7.14 5.99 3.64
CA LYS A 417 5.78 6.56 3.74
C LYS A 417 4.79 5.87 2.80
N ARG A 418 5.15 5.60 1.54
CA ARG A 418 4.27 4.88 0.59
C ARG A 418 3.98 3.45 1.03
N SER A 419 5.01 2.73 1.48
CA SER A 419 4.88 1.35 1.98
C SER A 419 3.97 1.27 3.22
N ALA A 420 3.93 2.37 3.96
CA ALA A 420 3.10 2.61 5.12
C ALA A 420 1.65 3.04 4.77
N THR A 421 1.40 3.73 3.66
CA THR A 421 0.13 4.44 3.41
C THR A 421 -1.10 3.51 3.34
N ILE A 422 -2.22 3.96 3.92
CA ILE A 422 -3.49 3.23 3.94
C ILE A 422 -4.33 3.64 2.73
N ASN A 423 -4.59 2.71 1.79
CA ASN A 423 -5.40 3.00 0.61
C ASN A 423 -6.85 2.58 0.79
N PHE A 424 -7.75 3.30 0.12
CA PHE A 424 -9.16 2.94 0.04
C PHE A 424 -9.48 2.31 -1.29
N GLN A 425 -10.26 1.24 -1.26
CA GLN A 425 -10.75 0.57 -2.45
C GLN A 425 -12.27 0.55 -2.44
N PHE A 426 -12.89 1.01 -3.52
CA PHE A 426 -14.34 1.02 -3.67
C PHE A 426 -14.76 -0.02 -4.69
N PHE A 427 -15.55 -1.00 -4.25
CA PHE A 427 -16.10 -2.06 -5.08
C PHE A 427 -17.56 -1.77 -5.38
N ASN A 428 -17.98 -1.94 -6.63
CA ASN A 428 -19.36 -1.77 -7.09
C ASN A 428 -19.93 -0.35 -7.09
N LEU A 429 -19.10 0.68 -6.91
CA LEU A 429 -19.56 2.08 -6.94
C LEU A 429 -20.22 2.46 -8.27
N PHE A 430 -19.78 1.87 -9.38
CA PHE A 430 -20.37 2.07 -10.71
C PHE A 430 -21.88 1.77 -10.76
N SER A 431 -22.37 0.87 -9.91
CA SER A 431 -23.78 0.45 -9.87
C SER A 431 -24.71 1.45 -9.19
N PHE A 432 -24.17 2.51 -8.58
CA PHE A 432 -24.93 3.52 -7.84
C PHE A 432 -24.91 4.87 -8.57
N ASN A 433 -25.96 5.67 -8.42
CA ASN A 433 -26.05 6.97 -9.08
C ASN A 433 -25.17 8.04 -8.42
N ASN A 434 -24.91 7.91 -7.11
CA ASN A 434 -24.08 8.83 -6.34
C ASN A 434 -23.39 8.09 -5.17
N VAL A 435 -22.38 8.75 -4.58
CA VAL A 435 -21.61 8.19 -3.45
C VAL A 435 -22.41 8.04 -2.16
N THR A 436 -23.44 8.87 -1.94
CA THR A 436 -24.29 8.82 -0.74
C THR A 436 -25.11 7.53 -0.71
N ASP A 437 -25.72 7.17 -1.83
CA ASP A 437 -26.46 5.92 -2.00
C ASP A 437 -25.53 4.72 -1.86
N PHE A 438 -24.32 4.79 -2.43
CA PHE A 438 -23.31 3.77 -2.27
C PHE A 438 -22.96 3.54 -0.80
N PHE A 439 -22.57 4.58 -0.06
CA PHE A 439 -22.15 4.44 1.34
C PHE A 439 -23.29 4.09 2.29
N SER A 440 -24.53 4.39 1.93
CA SER A 440 -25.72 3.95 2.68
C SER A 440 -25.91 2.43 2.59
N ASN A 441 -25.39 1.79 1.53
CA ASN A 441 -25.49 0.35 1.27
C ASN A 441 -24.14 -0.38 1.38
N ALA A 442 -23.08 0.33 1.78
CA ALA A 442 -21.75 -0.22 1.84
C ALA A 442 -21.45 -0.88 3.19
N THR A 443 -20.62 -1.92 3.15
CA THR A 443 -19.87 -2.45 4.28
C THR A 443 -18.40 -2.12 4.08
N ALA A 444 -17.63 -2.16 5.17
CA ALA A 444 -16.19 -1.98 5.12
C ALA A 444 -15.48 -3.24 5.63
N GLU A 445 -14.45 -3.67 4.92
CA GLU A 445 -13.55 -4.75 5.30
C GLU A 445 -12.09 -4.30 5.22
N LEU A 446 -11.21 -4.99 5.95
CA LEU A 446 -9.77 -4.84 5.76
C LEU A 446 -9.25 -5.92 4.81
N GLY A 447 -8.62 -5.49 3.72
CA GLY A 447 -7.88 -6.39 2.84
C GLY A 447 -6.66 -7.00 3.53
N PRO A 448 -6.17 -8.16 3.05
CA PRO A 448 -4.95 -8.80 3.58
C PRO A 448 -3.69 -7.95 3.38
N ASP A 449 -3.76 -6.98 2.47
CA ASP A 449 -2.72 -5.99 2.26
C ASP A 449 -2.86 -4.80 3.21
N GLY A 450 -3.89 -4.66 4.04
CA GLY A 450 -4.10 -3.47 4.87
C GLY A 450 -4.80 -2.31 4.16
N THR A 451 -5.37 -2.55 2.97
CA THR A 451 -6.31 -1.60 2.34
C THR A 451 -7.66 -1.65 3.02
N ILE A 452 -8.32 -0.50 3.14
CA ILE A 452 -9.70 -0.43 3.61
C ILE A 452 -10.61 -0.52 2.39
N ARG A 453 -11.42 -1.57 2.32
CA ARG A 453 -12.25 -1.87 1.16
C ARG A 453 -13.70 -1.63 1.50
N PHE A 454 -14.38 -0.86 0.65
CA PHE A 454 -15.80 -0.58 0.76
C PHE A 454 -16.54 -1.38 -0.29
N HIS A 455 -17.48 -2.21 0.15
CA HIS A 455 -18.28 -3.07 -0.70
C HIS A 455 -19.73 -2.63 -0.57
N ALA A 456 -20.32 -2.17 -1.67
CA ALA A 456 -21.77 -2.09 -1.72
C ALA A 456 -22.32 -3.37 -2.36
N SER A 457 -23.31 -3.96 -1.69
CA SER A 457 -24.08 -5.07 -2.23
C SER A 457 -24.81 -4.62 -3.49
N ILE A 458 -24.71 -5.41 -4.57
CA ILE A 458 -25.58 -5.27 -5.74
C ILE A 458 -26.70 -6.29 -5.56
N GLY A 459 -27.87 -5.83 -5.12
CA GLY A 459 -29.05 -6.65 -4.81
C GLY A 459 -29.77 -6.17 -3.54
N ASP A 460 -31.07 -6.46 -3.43
CA ASP A 460 -31.88 -6.11 -2.25
C ASP A 460 -31.39 -6.87 -1.02
N GLU A 461 -30.66 -6.21 -0.13
CA GLU A 461 -30.55 -6.66 1.26
C GLU A 461 -31.84 -6.24 1.97
N SER A 462 -32.88 -7.07 1.88
CA SER A 462 -34.02 -6.93 2.78
C SER A 462 -33.57 -7.29 4.19
N LYS A 463 -33.02 -6.32 4.93
CA LYS A 463 -32.91 -6.42 6.38
C LYS A 463 -34.31 -6.32 6.96
N SER A 464 -35.02 -7.44 7.06
CA SER A 464 -36.22 -7.51 7.89
C SER A 464 -35.78 -7.50 9.36
N THR A 465 -35.83 -6.35 10.01
CA THR A 465 -35.56 -6.23 11.45
C THR A 465 -36.78 -6.73 12.22
N THR A 466 -36.79 -8.01 12.61
CA THR A 466 -37.76 -8.55 13.57
C THR A 466 -37.05 -8.85 14.90
N LYS A 467 -37.18 -7.91 15.85
CA LYS A 467 -36.88 -8.01 17.30
C LYS A 467 -35.42 -8.33 17.70
N THR A 468 -34.62 -7.27 17.89
CA THR A 468 -33.61 -7.05 18.97
C THR A 468 -32.93 -8.26 19.65
N SER A 469 -32.47 -9.26 18.88
CA SER A 469 -31.51 -10.29 19.32
C SER A 469 -30.63 -10.69 18.14
N PHE A 470 -29.33 -10.90 18.38
CA PHE A 470 -28.31 -11.17 17.36
C PHE A 470 -28.42 -12.61 16.83
N SER A 471 -29.51 -12.90 16.11
CA SER A 471 -29.62 -14.06 15.23
C SER A 471 -29.61 -13.53 13.79
N ALA A 472 -28.58 -13.82 13.00
CA ALA A 472 -28.55 -13.45 11.58
C ALA A 472 -28.53 -14.70 10.70
N PHE A 473 -29.39 -14.70 9.69
CA PHE A 473 -29.44 -15.71 8.63
C PHE A 473 -29.21 -15.02 7.31
N ARG A 474 -28.16 -15.43 6.58
CA ARG A 474 -27.84 -14.86 5.27
C ARG A 474 -27.72 -15.97 4.25
N ILE A 475 -28.36 -15.79 3.11
CA ILE A 475 -28.18 -16.62 1.93
C ILE A 475 -27.73 -15.66 0.84
N TYR A 476 -26.51 -15.84 0.34
CA TYR A 476 -25.89 -14.92 -0.61
C TYR A 476 -24.96 -15.66 -1.56
N PHE A 477 -24.66 -15.03 -2.68
CA PHE A 477 -23.75 -15.57 -3.69
C PHE A 477 -22.44 -14.78 -3.68
N VAL A 478 -21.32 -15.50 -3.78
CA VAL A 478 -20.00 -14.90 -3.95
C VAL A 478 -19.54 -15.19 -5.37
N VAL A 479 -19.42 -14.13 -6.16
CA VAL A 479 -18.98 -14.21 -7.54
C VAL A 479 -17.51 -13.77 -7.61
N ALA A 480 -16.63 -14.69 -7.97
CA ALA A 480 -15.24 -14.39 -8.27
C ALA A 480 -15.05 -14.40 -9.78
N ALA A 481 -14.57 -13.30 -10.36
CA ALA A 481 -14.29 -13.19 -11.79
C ALA A 481 -12.95 -12.47 -12.00
N SER A 482 -12.17 -12.90 -12.99
CA SER A 482 -10.93 -12.24 -13.40
C SER A 482 -11.08 -11.62 -14.80
N SER A 483 -10.24 -10.63 -15.12
CA SER A 483 -10.14 -10.08 -16.47
C SER A 483 -8.65 -10.02 -16.81
N ASP A 484 -8.27 -10.71 -17.88
CA ASP A 484 -6.91 -10.73 -18.43
C ASP A 484 -6.72 -9.70 -19.56
N ALA A 485 -7.81 -9.23 -20.17
CA ALA A 485 -7.85 -8.13 -21.13
C ALA A 485 -9.15 -7.31 -21.00
N ALA A 486 -9.08 -6.02 -21.37
CA ALA A 486 -10.21 -5.10 -21.25
C ALA A 486 -11.48 -5.63 -21.97
N GLY A 487 -12.53 -5.90 -21.20
CA GLY A 487 -13.81 -6.40 -21.71
C GLY A 487 -13.93 -7.93 -21.76
N HIS A 488 -12.86 -8.68 -21.48
CA HIS A 488 -12.89 -10.12 -21.29
C HIS A 488 -13.03 -10.45 -19.80
N VAL A 489 -13.95 -11.38 -19.50
CA VAL A 489 -14.16 -11.94 -18.17
C VAL A 489 -13.76 -13.41 -18.23
N SER A 490 -12.66 -13.76 -17.56
CA SER A 490 -12.19 -15.13 -17.40
C SER A 490 -12.64 -15.68 -16.04
N THR A 491 -13.07 -16.94 -16.02
CA THR A 491 -13.39 -17.71 -14.80
C THR A 491 -14.34 -16.99 -13.84
N SER A 492 -15.66 -16.99 -14.13
CA SER A 492 -16.65 -16.74 -13.07
C SER A 492 -16.96 -18.03 -12.32
N GLU A 493 -16.55 -18.09 -11.05
CA GLU A 493 -17.05 -19.07 -10.09
C GLU A 493 -18.08 -18.39 -9.19
N VAL A 494 -19.25 -19.02 -9.03
CA VAL A 494 -20.35 -18.49 -8.20
C VAL A 494 -20.59 -19.44 -7.03
N ASP A 495 -20.04 -19.12 -5.87
CA ASP A 495 -20.27 -19.90 -4.65
C ASP A 495 -21.61 -19.48 -4.02
N LEU A 496 -22.42 -20.44 -3.60
CA LEU A 496 -23.56 -20.18 -2.73
C LEU A 496 -23.09 -20.24 -1.26
N ARG A 497 -23.34 -19.17 -0.51
CA ARG A 497 -23.03 -19.10 0.91
C ARG A 497 -24.28 -18.96 1.77
N LEU A 498 -24.36 -19.81 2.79
CA LEU A 498 -25.37 -19.70 3.84
C LEU A 498 -24.68 -19.48 5.19
N GLU A 499 -24.98 -18.37 5.85
CA GLU A 499 -24.43 -18.01 7.15
C GLU A 499 -25.54 -18.07 8.20
N LEU A 500 -25.33 -18.86 9.24
CA LEU A 500 -26.16 -18.92 10.45
C LEU A 500 -25.33 -18.39 11.60
N SER A 501 -25.65 -17.21 12.14
CA SER A 501 -24.94 -16.63 13.28
C SER A 501 -25.85 -16.30 14.45
N GLU A 502 -25.34 -16.54 15.66
CA GLU A 502 -26.03 -16.34 16.93
C GLU A 502 -25.06 -15.86 18.01
N ALA A 503 -25.49 -14.95 18.88
CA ALA A 503 -24.74 -14.59 20.07
C ALA A 503 -25.66 -14.52 21.30
N ASN A 504 -25.14 -14.91 22.47
CA ASN A 504 -25.86 -14.89 23.75
C ASN A 504 -27.07 -15.84 23.85
N ARG A 505 -27.23 -16.80 22.92
CA ARG A 505 -28.29 -17.83 22.97
C ARG A 505 -27.73 -19.22 22.65
N THR A 506 -27.09 -19.85 23.63
CA THR A 506 -26.44 -21.16 23.51
C THR A 506 -27.34 -22.23 22.90
N LYS A 507 -28.64 -22.30 23.29
CA LYS A 507 -29.60 -23.26 22.72
C LYS A 507 -29.83 -23.09 21.22
N LYS A 508 -29.86 -21.84 20.75
CA LYS A 508 -30.05 -21.52 19.33
C LYS A 508 -28.74 -21.72 18.55
N GLY A 509 -27.59 -21.40 19.15
CA GLY A 509 -26.28 -21.81 18.62
C GLY A 509 -26.14 -23.34 18.49
N SER A 510 -26.66 -24.13 19.44
CA SER A 510 -26.69 -25.60 19.34
C SER A 510 -27.56 -26.08 18.18
N SER A 511 -28.69 -25.43 17.89
CA SER A 511 -29.53 -25.80 16.73
C SER A 511 -28.83 -25.62 15.37
N PHE A 512 -27.76 -24.83 15.29
CA PHE A 512 -26.94 -24.77 14.07
C PHE A 512 -26.12 -26.06 13.91
N ALA A 513 -25.59 -26.63 14.98
CA ALA A 513 -24.93 -27.93 14.91
C ALA A 513 -25.90 -29.06 14.50
N ASP A 514 -27.19 -28.93 14.80
CA ASP A 514 -28.22 -29.90 14.39
C ASP A 514 -28.43 -29.90 12.87
N THR A 515 -28.20 -28.77 12.18
CA THR A 515 -28.26 -28.72 10.71
C THR A 515 -27.22 -29.64 10.06
N LEU A 516 -26.04 -29.80 10.69
CA LEU A 516 -24.97 -30.68 10.22
C LEU A 516 -25.37 -32.17 10.25
N SER A 517 -26.29 -32.55 11.14
CA SER A 517 -26.79 -33.92 11.28
C SER A 517 -27.66 -34.39 10.12
N LEU A 518 -28.03 -33.48 9.20
CA LEU A 518 -28.83 -33.80 8.02
C LEU A 518 -27.99 -34.25 6.81
N SER A 519 -26.65 -34.15 6.91
CA SER A 519 -25.70 -34.72 5.94
C SER A 519 -25.50 -36.23 6.16
N ALA A 520 -25.00 -36.94 5.14
CA ALA A 520 -24.40 -38.26 5.37
C ALA A 520 -23.21 -38.17 6.34
N PRO A 521 -22.93 -39.23 7.12
CA PRO A 521 -21.82 -39.24 8.08
C PRO A 521 -20.46 -38.99 7.40
N ALA A 522 -19.74 -37.96 7.85
CA ALA A 522 -18.40 -37.62 7.41
C ALA A 522 -17.56 -37.09 8.57
N SER A 523 -16.24 -37.29 8.53
CA SER A 523 -15.33 -36.82 9.59
C SER A 523 -15.40 -35.30 9.75
N ALA A 524 -15.44 -34.54 8.65
CA ALA A 524 -15.59 -33.08 8.66
C ALA A 524 -16.86 -32.62 9.40
N ILE A 525 -17.97 -33.37 9.27
CA ILE A 525 -19.22 -33.09 9.99
C ILE A 525 -19.04 -33.36 11.49
N THR A 526 -18.45 -34.51 11.84
CA THR A 526 -18.21 -34.88 13.24
C THR A 526 -17.27 -33.89 13.93
N ASP A 527 -16.21 -33.44 13.24
CA ASP A 527 -15.24 -32.48 13.76
C ASP A 527 -15.87 -31.10 13.96
N ALA A 528 -16.65 -30.63 12.98
CA ALA A 528 -17.41 -29.39 13.10
C ALA A 528 -18.41 -29.43 14.27
N GLN A 529 -19.19 -30.50 14.40
CA GLN A 529 -20.14 -30.70 15.50
C GLN A 529 -19.43 -30.70 16.86
N LYS A 530 -18.32 -31.44 16.98
CA LYS A 530 -17.54 -31.52 18.21
C LYS A 530 -16.96 -30.16 18.59
N ALA A 531 -16.43 -29.41 17.62
CA ALA A 531 -15.87 -28.09 17.86
C ALA A 531 -16.92 -27.10 18.33
N LEU A 532 -18.07 -27.03 17.66
CA LEU A 532 -19.18 -26.17 18.04
C LEU A 532 -19.73 -26.52 19.44
N ALA A 533 -19.92 -27.82 19.73
CA ALA A 533 -20.38 -28.29 21.03
C ALA A 533 -19.39 -27.97 22.16
N THR A 534 -18.09 -28.17 21.90
CA THR A 534 -17.03 -27.86 22.87
C THR A 534 -16.98 -26.37 23.16
N TYR A 535 -17.06 -25.52 22.13
CA TYR A 535 -17.06 -24.07 22.28
C TYR A 535 -18.28 -23.58 23.07
N LEU A 536 -19.49 -23.99 22.66
CA LEU A 536 -20.75 -23.61 23.31
C LEU A 536 -20.82 -24.07 24.77
N GLY A 537 -20.20 -25.21 25.10
CA GLY A 537 -20.07 -25.71 26.47
C GLY A 537 -19.13 -24.86 27.35
N GLY A 538 -18.08 -24.29 26.77
CA GLY A 538 -17.11 -23.44 27.48
C GLY A 538 -17.46 -21.95 27.51
N HIS A 539 -18.25 -21.46 26.54
CA HIS A 539 -18.50 -20.04 26.30
C HIS A 539 -20.00 -19.76 26.09
N PRO A 540 -20.83 -19.79 27.15
CA PRO A 540 -22.29 -19.69 27.04
C PRO A 540 -22.78 -18.35 26.48
N THR A 541 -21.97 -17.29 26.58
CA THR A 541 -22.24 -15.95 26.02
C THR A 541 -21.48 -15.68 24.72
N GLY A 542 -20.66 -16.62 24.25
CA GLY A 542 -19.86 -16.48 23.03
C GLY A 542 -20.72 -16.44 21.77
N GLY A 543 -20.18 -15.83 20.71
CA GLY A 543 -20.78 -15.85 19.38
C GLY A 543 -20.53 -17.17 18.65
N VAL A 544 -21.51 -17.67 17.89
CA VAL A 544 -21.35 -18.83 17.00
C VAL A 544 -21.76 -18.43 15.59
N THR A 545 -20.92 -18.76 14.62
CA THR A 545 -21.23 -18.63 13.20
C THR A 545 -20.97 -19.96 12.50
N LEU A 546 -21.96 -20.45 11.75
CA LEU A 546 -21.83 -21.60 10.85
C LEU A 546 -22.02 -21.12 9.41
N ILE A 547 -21.02 -21.37 8.57
CA ILE A 547 -21.00 -20.99 7.16
C ILE A 547 -21.01 -22.26 6.31
N TYR A 548 -22.01 -22.39 5.44
CA TYR A 548 -22.01 -23.35 4.35
C TYR A 548 -21.48 -22.66 3.09
N ASN A 549 -20.39 -23.16 2.53
CA ASN A 549 -19.84 -22.73 1.24
C ASN A 549 -20.07 -23.83 0.20
N ILE A 550 -21.10 -23.67 -0.63
CA ILE A 550 -21.52 -24.68 -1.60
C ILE A 550 -21.00 -24.30 -2.99
N LYS A 551 -20.12 -25.13 -3.55
CA LYS A 551 -19.46 -24.88 -4.83
C LYS A 551 -20.34 -25.22 -6.04
N PRO A 552 -20.12 -24.59 -7.21
CA PRO A 552 -20.82 -24.94 -8.45
C PRO A 552 -20.67 -26.41 -8.84
N SER A 553 -19.52 -27.01 -8.53
CA SER A 553 -19.21 -28.42 -8.80
C SER A 553 -20.19 -29.40 -8.14
N ILE A 554 -20.84 -28.99 -7.04
CA ILE A 554 -21.81 -29.82 -6.34
C ILE A 554 -23.24 -29.39 -6.59
N TYR A 555 -23.57 -28.09 -6.53
CA TYR A 555 -24.97 -27.69 -6.71
C TYR A 555 -25.44 -27.86 -8.17
N SER A 556 -24.51 -27.98 -9.14
CA SER A 556 -24.82 -28.40 -10.52
C SER A 556 -25.47 -29.78 -10.61
N LYS A 557 -25.22 -30.65 -9.62
CA LYS A 557 -25.67 -32.04 -9.59
C LYS A 557 -26.99 -32.22 -8.81
N LEU A 558 -27.60 -31.15 -8.31
CA LEU A 558 -28.90 -31.23 -7.66
C LEU A 558 -29.95 -31.75 -8.66
N ALA A 559 -30.69 -32.78 -8.27
CA ALA A 559 -31.73 -33.36 -9.10
C ALA A 559 -33.01 -32.52 -9.02
N PHE A 560 -33.74 -32.43 -10.14
CA PHE A 560 -35.02 -31.74 -10.22
C PHE A 560 -35.84 -32.27 -11.39
N SER A 561 -37.17 -32.16 -11.32
CA SER A 561 -38.05 -32.59 -12.42
C SER A 561 -38.10 -31.50 -13.50
N ALA A 562 -37.26 -31.64 -14.53
CA ALA A 562 -37.03 -30.61 -15.54
C ALA A 562 -38.29 -30.19 -16.34
N PHE A 563 -38.42 -28.89 -16.59
CA PHE A 563 -39.43 -28.37 -17.51
C PHE A 563 -39.07 -28.65 -18.96
N ALA A 564 -40.07 -28.97 -19.80
CA ALA A 564 -39.91 -29.11 -21.24
C ALA A 564 -40.79 -28.08 -21.96
N ALA A 565 -40.18 -27.20 -22.77
CA ALA A 565 -40.88 -26.13 -23.48
C ALA A 565 -41.80 -25.27 -22.58
N ASN A 566 -41.28 -24.87 -21.41
CA ASN A 566 -41.99 -24.11 -20.37
C ASN A 566 -43.23 -24.81 -19.80
N LYS A 567 -43.29 -26.14 -19.84
CA LYS A 567 -44.33 -26.95 -19.20
C LYS A 567 -43.74 -27.88 -18.14
N PRO A 568 -44.44 -28.09 -17.02
CA PRO A 568 -43.97 -28.98 -15.96
C PRO A 568 -43.88 -30.43 -16.45
N ALA A 569 -42.95 -31.19 -15.89
CA ALA A 569 -42.82 -32.62 -16.18
C ALA A 569 -44.11 -33.38 -15.82
N PRO A 570 -44.54 -34.37 -16.62
CA PRO A 570 -45.68 -35.22 -16.26
C PRO A 570 -45.40 -35.99 -14.97
N LEU A 571 -46.46 -36.37 -14.26
CA LEU A 571 -46.32 -37.18 -13.05
C LEU A 571 -45.82 -38.61 -13.36
N PRO A 572 -45.04 -39.23 -12.46
CA PRO A 572 -44.58 -38.69 -11.17
C PRO A 572 -43.38 -37.75 -11.30
N GLN A 573 -43.38 -36.66 -10.51
CA GLN A 573 -42.28 -35.70 -10.40
C GLN A 573 -41.35 -36.12 -9.24
N ALA A 574 -40.64 -37.25 -9.41
CA ALA A 574 -39.94 -37.92 -8.32
C ALA A 574 -38.81 -37.07 -7.68
N ASP A 575 -38.06 -36.31 -8.49
CA ASP A 575 -36.97 -35.47 -7.97
C ASP A 575 -37.50 -34.25 -7.21
N ASP A 576 -38.61 -33.67 -7.66
CA ASP A 576 -39.28 -32.57 -6.93
C ASP A 576 -39.86 -33.09 -5.62
N GLN A 577 -40.45 -34.29 -5.63
CA GLN A 577 -40.89 -34.96 -4.41
C GLN A 577 -39.73 -35.18 -3.43
N ALA A 578 -38.54 -35.58 -3.91
CA ALA A 578 -37.36 -35.75 -3.07
C ALA A 578 -36.87 -34.42 -2.48
N ASN A 579 -36.85 -33.35 -3.28
CA ASN A 579 -36.51 -31.99 -2.82
C ASN A 579 -37.51 -31.49 -1.77
N TRP A 580 -38.81 -31.67 -2.01
CA TRP A 580 -39.85 -31.34 -1.04
C TRP A 580 -39.69 -32.13 0.27
N SER A 581 -39.43 -33.43 0.18
CA SER A 581 -39.22 -34.30 1.35
C SER A 581 -37.99 -33.92 2.15
N ALA A 582 -36.90 -33.49 1.51
CA ALA A 582 -35.72 -32.99 2.22
C ALA A 582 -36.02 -31.70 2.99
N PHE A 583 -36.73 -30.76 2.37
CA PHE A 583 -37.15 -29.52 3.02
C PHE A 583 -38.15 -29.74 4.16
N HIS A 584 -39.14 -30.62 3.95
CA HIS A 584 -40.10 -31.04 4.95
C HIS A 584 -39.44 -31.72 6.15
N GLY A 585 -38.50 -32.65 5.89
CA GLY A 585 -37.72 -33.33 6.92
C GLY A 585 -36.85 -32.35 7.71
N ALA A 586 -36.12 -31.48 7.02
CA ALA A 586 -35.31 -30.44 7.67
C ALA A 586 -36.15 -29.50 8.54
N THR A 587 -37.34 -29.09 8.06
CA THR A 587 -38.25 -28.23 8.83
C THR A 587 -38.77 -28.96 10.07
N SER A 588 -39.20 -30.21 9.92
CA SER A 588 -39.75 -31.02 11.02
C SER A 588 -38.69 -31.29 12.10
N SER A 589 -37.42 -31.49 11.71
CA SER A 589 -36.32 -31.77 12.63
C SER A 589 -35.76 -30.52 13.30
N LEU A 590 -35.59 -29.42 12.55
CA LEU A 590 -34.88 -28.23 13.03
C LEU A 590 -35.81 -27.17 13.63
N VAL A 591 -37.11 -27.23 13.32
CA VAL A 591 -38.12 -26.28 13.81
C VAL A 591 -39.32 -27.03 14.40
N PRO A 592 -39.13 -27.79 15.50
CA PRO A 592 -40.17 -28.66 16.06
C PRO A 592 -41.41 -27.92 16.57
N ASP A 593 -41.30 -26.61 16.82
CA ASP A 593 -42.42 -25.74 17.20
C ASP A 593 -43.48 -25.62 16.08
N LEU A 594 -43.14 -25.94 14.84
CA LEU A 594 -44.07 -26.00 13.70
C LEU A 594 -44.71 -27.38 13.56
N ALA A 595 -45.37 -27.87 14.61
CA ALA A 595 -45.94 -29.22 14.66
C ALA A 595 -46.89 -29.55 13.50
N PHE A 596 -47.54 -28.54 12.89
CA PHE A 596 -48.42 -28.71 11.73
C PHE A 596 -47.72 -29.27 10.49
N VAL A 597 -46.39 -29.05 10.35
CA VAL A 597 -45.62 -29.48 9.18
C VAL A 597 -45.66 -31.00 9.02
N SER A 598 -45.61 -31.73 10.14
CA SER A 598 -45.65 -33.19 10.15
C SER A 598 -46.90 -33.80 9.50
N ALA A 599 -48.01 -33.05 9.45
CA ALA A 599 -49.28 -33.49 8.85
C ALA A 599 -49.38 -33.16 7.35
N LEU A 600 -48.48 -32.33 6.81
CA LEU A 600 -48.45 -31.99 5.39
C LEU A 600 -47.67 -33.05 4.60
N THR A 601 -48.08 -33.30 3.37
CA THR A 601 -47.45 -34.31 2.48
C THR A 601 -47.27 -33.73 1.08
N TYR A 602 -46.40 -34.34 0.28
CA TYR A 602 -46.21 -33.91 -1.11
C TYR A 602 -47.50 -33.94 -1.95
N PRO A 603 -48.39 -34.96 -1.84
CA PRO A 603 -49.72 -34.89 -2.46
C PRO A 603 -50.56 -33.68 -2.03
N VAL A 604 -50.50 -33.27 -0.76
CA VAL A 604 -51.19 -32.06 -0.28
C VAL A 604 -50.60 -30.81 -0.92
N TRP A 605 -49.28 -30.74 -1.11
CA TRP A 605 -48.65 -29.66 -1.88
C TRP A 605 -49.14 -29.66 -3.33
N MET A 606 -49.20 -30.82 -3.99
CA MET A 606 -49.68 -30.91 -5.38
C MET A 606 -51.11 -30.39 -5.51
N ASP A 607 -52.00 -30.79 -4.62
CA ASP A 607 -53.40 -30.36 -4.65
C ASP A 607 -53.54 -28.87 -4.31
N TYR A 608 -52.73 -28.36 -3.38
CA TYR A 608 -52.66 -26.92 -3.07
C TYR A 608 -52.21 -26.11 -4.29
N ASN A 609 -51.16 -26.56 -4.97
CA ASN A 609 -50.61 -25.89 -6.15
C ASN A 609 -51.61 -25.92 -7.32
N ARG A 610 -52.22 -27.07 -7.62
CA ARG A 610 -53.30 -27.19 -8.61
C ARG A 610 -54.48 -26.27 -8.33
N ALA A 611 -54.93 -26.25 -7.08
CA ALA A 611 -56.04 -25.39 -6.67
C ALA A 611 -55.68 -23.91 -6.76
N SER A 612 -54.43 -23.55 -6.47
CA SER A 612 -53.96 -22.18 -6.61
C SER A 612 -53.87 -21.75 -8.07
N ILE A 613 -53.40 -22.61 -8.98
CA ILE A 613 -53.22 -22.28 -10.39
C ILE A 613 -54.54 -22.24 -11.16
N ASP A 614 -55.44 -23.19 -10.91
CA ASP A 614 -56.69 -23.37 -11.66
C ASP A 614 -57.91 -23.26 -10.74
N GLN A 615 -58.23 -24.31 -10.00
CA GLN A 615 -59.38 -24.35 -9.07
C GLN A 615 -59.32 -25.58 -8.14
N PRO A 616 -60.01 -25.56 -6.98
CA PRO A 616 -60.14 -26.72 -6.12
C PRO A 616 -60.62 -27.98 -6.85
N GLY A 617 -59.92 -29.10 -6.67
CA GLY A 617 -60.21 -30.37 -7.35
C GLY A 617 -59.66 -30.50 -8.77
N SER A 618 -58.87 -29.52 -9.25
CA SER A 618 -58.21 -29.59 -10.55
C SER A 618 -57.24 -30.78 -10.64
N THR A 619 -57.11 -31.34 -11.85
CA THR A 619 -56.22 -32.48 -12.15
C THR A 619 -55.04 -32.09 -13.04
N ILE A 620 -54.81 -30.78 -13.24
CA ILE A 620 -53.65 -30.31 -13.99
C ILE A 620 -52.35 -30.85 -13.38
N VAL A 621 -51.31 -30.94 -14.21
CA VAL A 621 -49.97 -31.27 -13.73
C VAL A 621 -49.53 -30.13 -12.79
N PRO A 622 -49.14 -30.42 -11.54
CA PRO A 622 -48.65 -29.39 -10.62
C PRO A 622 -47.40 -28.73 -11.20
N ASP A 623 -47.28 -27.43 -10.95
CA ASP A 623 -46.25 -26.58 -11.53
C ASP A 623 -45.60 -25.73 -10.43
N ARG A 624 -44.39 -26.12 -10.04
CA ARG A 624 -43.61 -25.40 -9.02
C ARG A 624 -43.17 -23.98 -9.44
N ARG A 625 -43.24 -23.63 -10.72
CA ARG A 625 -42.91 -22.29 -11.23
C ARG A 625 -44.12 -21.36 -11.25
N HIS A 626 -45.32 -21.87 -11.01
CA HIS A 626 -46.54 -21.07 -10.95
C HIS A 626 -47.16 -21.11 -9.54
N VAL A 627 -47.28 -19.95 -8.88
CA VAL A 627 -47.83 -19.84 -7.51
C VAL A 627 -49.37 -19.72 -7.53
N GLY A 628 -49.96 -19.16 -8.59
CA GLY A 628 -51.40 -19.00 -8.73
C GLY A 628 -52.02 -18.06 -7.66
N ASN A 629 -53.30 -18.26 -7.35
CA ASN A 629 -54.03 -17.58 -6.27
C ASN A 629 -53.94 -18.38 -4.95
N PRO A 630 -53.16 -17.93 -3.95
CA PRO A 630 -52.99 -18.66 -2.69
C PRO A 630 -54.29 -18.90 -1.92
N ALA A 631 -55.30 -18.02 -2.06
CA ALA A 631 -56.57 -18.19 -1.38
C ALA A 631 -57.36 -19.40 -1.88
N ALA A 632 -57.22 -19.75 -3.17
CA ALA A 632 -57.83 -20.94 -3.74
C ALA A 632 -57.15 -22.22 -3.23
N GLY A 633 -55.82 -22.20 -3.07
CA GLY A 633 -55.08 -23.28 -2.40
C GLY A 633 -55.44 -23.42 -0.93
N LEU A 634 -55.58 -22.32 -0.18
CA LEU A 634 -55.97 -22.38 1.24
C LEU A 634 -57.37 -22.98 1.44
N ALA A 635 -58.26 -22.86 0.46
CA ALA A 635 -59.61 -23.40 0.52
C ALA A 635 -59.66 -24.94 0.52
N ILE A 636 -58.61 -25.62 0.05
CA ILE A 636 -58.52 -27.08 0.09
C ILE A 636 -57.98 -27.62 1.43
N LEU A 637 -57.39 -26.75 2.25
CA LEU A 637 -56.83 -27.12 3.55
C LEU A 637 -57.92 -27.10 4.63
N ALA A 638 -57.79 -28.00 5.60
CA ALA A 638 -58.69 -28.03 6.75
C ALA A 638 -58.65 -26.69 7.52
N SER A 639 -59.83 -26.17 7.86
CA SER A 639 -59.95 -24.95 8.65
C SER A 639 -59.28 -25.14 10.02
N SER A 640 -58.24 -24.36 10.28
CA SER A 640 -57.45 -24.42 11.51
C SER A 640 -56.77 -23.08 11.78
N ALA A 641 -56.37 -22.85 13.04
CA ALA A 641 -55.65 -21.63 13.42
C ALA A 641 -54.28 -21.48 12.74
N THR A 642 -53.74 -22.57 12.17
CA THR A 642 -52.45 -22.60 11.47
C THR A 642 -52.60 -22.66 9.95
N ARG A 643 -53.81 -22.55 9.40
CA ARG A 643 -54.07 -22.73 7.96
C ARG A 643 -53.21 -21.81 7.09
N ASP A 644 -53.05 -20.55 7.48
CA ASP A 644 -52.23 -19.60 6.71
C ASP A 644 -50.73 -19.92 6.82
N LEU A 645 -50.27 -20.41 7.98
CA LEU A 645 -48.90 -20.90 8.15
C LEU A 645 -48.64 -22.18 7.34
N GLN A 646 -49.63 -23.06 7.21
CA GLN A 646 -49.56 -24.23 6.32
C GLN A 646 -49.42 -23.79 4.86
N GLY A 647 -50.23 -22.84 4.40
CA GLY A 647 -50.12 -22.29 3.05
C GLY A 647 -48.75 -21.65 2.80
N PHE A 648 -48.23 -20.88 3.75
CA PHE A 648 -46.91 -20.27 3.66
C PHE A 648 -45.78 -21.32 3.62
N PHE A 649 -45.88 -22.40 4.40
CA PHE A 649 -44.94 -23.53 4.31
C PHE A 649 -44.99 -24.20 2.93
N LEU A 650 -46.19 -24.43 2.38
CA LEU A 650 -46.34 -25.03 1.05
C LEU A 650 -45.71 -24.16 -0.05
N GLN A 651 -45.83 -22.83 0.06
CA GLN A 651 -45.13 -21.89 -0.82
C GLN A 651 -43.61 -21.91 -0.62
N ALA A 652 -43.13 -21.94 0.63
CA ALA A 652 -41.69 -22.01 0.91
C ALA A 652 -41.08 -23.32 0.37
N SER A 653 -41.79 -24.43 0.49
CA SER A 653 -41.37 -25.72 -0.07
C SER A 653 -41.34 -25.71 -1.60
N GLN A 654 -42.24 -24.96 -2.24
CA GLN A 654 -42.19 -24.69 -3.68
C GLN A 654 -40.95 -23.87 -4.06
N GLY A 655 -40.64 -22.82 -3.30
CA GLY A 655 -39.42 -22.02 -3.46
C GLY A 655 -38.15 -22.87 -3.36
N PHE A 656 -38.08 -23.78 -2.38
CA PHE A 656 -36.94 -24.69 -2.25
C PHE A 656 -36.76 -25.62 -3.47
N MET A 657 -37.85 -26.17 -4.02
CA MET A 657 -37.77 -26.98 -5.25
C MET A 657 -37.27 -26.15 -6.45
N ASN A 658 -37.66 -24.88 -6.55
CA ASN A 658 -37.15 -23.97 -7.57
C ASN A 658 -35.67 -23.64 -7.34
N LEU A 659 -35.26 -23.41 -6.10
CA LEU A 659 -33.87 -23.17 -5.72
C LEU A 659 -32.95 -24.31 -6.19
N CYS A 660 -33.36 -25.58 -6.01
CA CYS A 660 -32.57 -26.73 -6.48
C CYS A 660 -32.34 -26.71 -8.00
N GLU A 661 -33.38 -26.39 -8.79
CA GLU A 661 -33.25 -26.26 -10.25
C GLU A 661 -32.39 -25.04 -10.63
N ASP A 662 -32.66 -23.88 -10.03
CA ASP A 662 -31.98 -22.64 -10.42
C ASP A 662 -30.52 -22.61 -10.01
N LEU A 663 -30.13 -23.26 -8.91
CA LEU A 663 -28.72 -23.49 -8.59
C LEU A 663 -28.05 -24.36 -9.67
N SER A 664 -28.70 -25.44 -10.11
CA SER A 664 -28.13 -26.27 -11.19
C SER A 664 -27.99 -25.48 -12.51
N ILE A 665 -28.97 -24.64 -12.85
CA ILE A 665 -28.91 -23.74 -14.01
C ILE A 665 -27.83 -22.66 -13.84
N LEU A 666 -27.67 -22.11 -12.63
CA LEU A 666 -26.66 -21.09 -12.32
C LEU A 666 -25.24 -21.62 -12.57
N ALA A 667 -24.95 -22.88 -12.23
CA ALA A 667 -23.65 -23.47 -12.52
C ALA A 667 -23.32 -23.44 -14.03
N ASN A 668 -24.31 -23.73 -14.87
CA ASN A 668 -24.15 -23.67 -16.33
C ASN A 668 -24.03 -22.22 -16.84
N LYS A 669 -24.80 -21.27 -16.28
CA LYS A 669 -24.68 -19.85 -16.63
C LYS A 669 -23.33 -19.26 -16.23
N SER A 670 -22.79 -19.67 -15.08
CA SER A 670 -21.48 -19.28 -14.58
C SER A 670 -20.34 -19.74 -15.48
N THR A 671 -20.44 -20.94 -16.07
CA THR A 671 -19.42 -21.44 -17.01
C THR A 671 -19.52 -20.82 -18.40
N ALA A 672 -20.67 -20.22 -18.74
CA ALA A 672 -20.92 -19.59 -20.03
C ALA A 672 -20.54 -18.09 -20.08
N VAL A 673 -20.12 -17.50 -18.96
CA VAL A 673 -19.68 -16.09 -18.93
C VAL A 673 -18.34 -15.96 -19.65
N THR A 674 -18.32 -15.11 -20.68
CA THR A 674 -17.11 -14.81 -21.47
C THR A 674 -16.90 -13.32 -21.69
N ASP A 675 -17.90 -12.51 -21.35
CA ASP A 675 -17.95 -11.07 -21.54
C ASP A 675 -18.82 -10.37 -20.49
N LEU A 676 -18.84 -9.04 -20.50
CA LEU A 676 -19.61 -8.24 -19.54
C LEU A 676 -21.14 -8.41 -19.68
N ALA A 677 -21.65 -8.69 -20.88
CA ALA A 677 -23.09 -8.84 -21.12
C ALA A 677 -23.62 -10.15 -20.53
N SER A 678 -22.88 -11.25 -20.74
CA SER A 678 -23.14 -12.56 -20.13
C SER A 678 -22.97 -12.51 -18.62
N TYR A 679 -21.97 -11.78 -18.10
CA TYR A 679 -21.80 -11.53 -16.66
C TYR A 679 -23.01 -10.81 -16.04
N ASN A 680 -23.48 -9.72 -16.66
CA ASN A 680 -24.67 -8.99 -16.17
C ASN A 680 -25.95 -9.84 -16.24
N THR A 681 -26.07 -10.69 -17.27
CA THR A 681 -27.17 -11.65 -17.38
C THR A 681 -27.15 -12.68 -16.25
N MET A 682 -25.96 -13.18 -15.90
CA MET A 682 -25.77 -14.06 -14.74
C MET A 682 -26.14 -13.36 -13.43
N LEU A 683 -25.69 -12.12 -13.23
CA LEU A 683 -26.07 -11.34 -12.03
C LEU A 683 -27.58 -11.15 -11.93
N GLY A 684 -28.26 -10.79 -13.02
CA GLY A 684 -29.72 -10.69 -13.03
C GLY A 684 -30.42 -12.01 -12.71
N PHE A 685 -29.84 -13.14 -13.13
CA PHE A 685 -30.34 -14.46 -12.75
C PHE A 685 -30.15 -14.75 -11.25
N ILE A 686 -28.99 -14.42 -10.68
CA ILE A 686 -28.75 -14.52 -9.23
C ILE A 686 -29.77 -13.69 -8.44
N THR A 687 -30.06 -12.46 -8.88
CA THR A 687 -31.09 -11.61 -8.25
C THR A 687 -32.45 -12.31 -8.24
N ASN A 688 -32.87 -12.91 -9.36
CA ASN A 688 -34.14 -13.64 -9.43
C ASN A 688 -34.21 -14.81 -8.45
N ILE A 689 -33.13 -15.56 -8.25
CA ILE A 689 -33.06 -16.65 -7.27
C ILE A 689 -33.30 -16.10 -5.87
N THR A 690 -32.54 -15.06 -5.50
CA THR A 690 -32.64 -14.46 -4.15
C THR A 690 -34.02 -13.87 -3.84
N THR A 691 -34.72 -13.37 -4.86
CA THR A 691 -36.05 -12.76 -4.69
C THR A 691 -37.18 -13.78 -4.66
N ASN A 692 -37.11 -14.86 -5.44
CA ASN A 692 -38.27 -15.73 -5.69
C ASN A 692 -38.15 -17.12 -5.05
N ASP A 693 -36.94 -17.63 -4.81
CA ASP A 693 -36.75 -19.02 -4.39
C ASP A 693 -36.39 -19.14 -2.90
N VAL A 694 -35.94 -18.05 -2.28
CA VAL A 694 -35.45 -18.03 -0.90
C VAL A 694 -36.49 -17.45 0.06
N PHE A 695 -36.82 -18.20 1.11
CA PHE A 695 -37.74 -17.77 2.16
C PHE A 695 -36.99 -17.66 3.50
N LEU A 696 -36.76 -16.44 3.97
CA LEU A 696 -35.92 -16.17 5.16
C LEU A 696 -36.45 -16.81 6.45
N ASP A 697 -37.78 -16.88 6.63
CA ASP A 697 -38.41 -17.56 7.77
C ASP A 697 -38.07 -19.07 7.83
N TYR A 698 -37.63 -19.65 6.71
CA TYR A 698 -37.20 -21.04 6.57
C TYR A 698 -35.71 -21.16 6.18
N ALA A 699 -34.87 -20.18 6.50
CA ALA A 699 -33.44 -20.21 6.17
C ALA A 699 -32.68 -21.39 6.81
N ILE A 700 -32.97 -21.73 8.08
CA ILE A 700 -32.38 -22.90 8.75
C ILE A 700 -32.79 -24.21 8.06
N PRO A 701 -34.09 -24.48 7.82
CA PRO A 701 -34.52 -25.63 7.03
C PRO A 701 -33.92 -25.68 5.63
N THR A 702 -33.79 -24.52 4.96
CA THR A 702 -33.17 -24.41 3.64
C THR A 702 -31.71 -24.87 3.67
N ALA A 703 -30.92 -24.41 4.66
CA ALA A 703 -29.54 -24.84 4.84
C ALA A 703 -29.43 -26.34 5.11
N GLY A 704 -30.27 -26.87 6.00
CA GLY A 704 -30.33 -28.30 6.30
C GLY A 704 -30.70 -29.17 5.09
N ALA A 705 -31.69 -28.74 4.32
CA ALA A 705 -32.15 -29.46 3.13
C ALA A 705 -31.15 -29.38 1.97
N LEU A 706 -30.49 -28.23 1.76
CA LEU A 706 -29.40 -28.11 0.78
C LEU A 706 -28.22 -29.00 1.16
N LEU A 707 -27.83 -29.04 2.43
CA LEU A 707 -26.77 -29.94 2.91
C LEU A 707 -27.13 -31.40 2.63
N HIS A 708 -28.37 -31.81 2.93
CA HIS A 708 -28.87 -33.15 2.64
C HIS A 708 -28.79 -33.47 1.14
N GLN A 709 -29.31 -32.59 0.28
CA GLN A 709 -29.33 -32.81 -1.16
C GLN A 709 -27.93 -32.80 -1.79
N CYS A 710 -27.05 -31.90 -1.36
CA CYS A 710 -25.66 -31.88 -1.81
C CYS A 710 -24.92 -33.16 -1.37
N SER A 711 -25.18 -33.66 -0.16
CA SER A 711 -24.62 -34.93 0.31
C SER A 711 -25.08 -36.11 -0.56
N ASN A 712 -26.37 -36.17 -0.90
CA ASN A 712 -26.90 -37.19 -1.82
C ASN A 712 -26.34 -37.06 -3.25
N ALA A 713 -26.02 -35.83 -3.67
CA ALA A 713 -25.33 -35.56 -4.94
C ALA A 713 -23.82 -35.88 -4.91
N GLY A 714 -23.30 -36.40 -3.78
CA GLY A 714 -21.93 -36.87 -3.63
C GLY A 714 -20.92 -35.80 -3.24
N ALA A 715 -21.34 -34.79 -2.47
CA ALA A 715 -20.47 -33.71 -1.99
C ALA A 715 -19.23 -34.26 -1.25
N GLN A 716 -18.06 -33.74 -1.59
CA GLN A 716 -16.89 -33.82 -0.71
C GLN A 716 -16.99 -32.72 0.35
N LEU A 717 -16.76 -33.09 1.61
CA LEU A 717 -16.96 -32.21 2.76
C LEU A 717 -15.61 -31.87 3.40
N ALA A 718 -15.34 -30.58 3.56
CA ALA A 718 -14.21 -30.06 4.32
C ALA A 718 -14.70 -29.04 5.36
N SER A 719 -14.18 -29.10 6.58
CA SER A 719 -14.54 -28.17 7.65
C SER A 719 -13.31 -27.42 8.14
N VAL A 720 -13.45 -26.11 8.32
CA VAL A 720 -12.48 -25.25 9.00
C VAL A 720 -13.15 -24.65 10.23
N VAL A 721 -12.44 -24.64 11.36
CA VAL A 721 -12.92 -24.05 12.61
C VAL A 721 -11.94 -22.98 13.04
N ASP A 722 -12.43 -21.75 13.14
CA ASP A 722 -11.68 -20.59 13.58
C ASP A 722 -12.11 -20.17 14.98
N LEU A 723 -11.14 -20.11 15.88
CA LEU A 723 -11.28 -19.67 17.26
C LEU A 723 -10.33 -18.47 17.47
N PRO A 724 -10.85 -17.24 17.65
CA PRO A 724 -10.03 -16.09 17.99
C PRO A 724 -9.36 -16.29 19.35
N SER A 725 -8.21 -15.66 19.55
CA SER A 725 -7.39 -15.80 20.76
C SER A 725 -8.10 -15.34 22.06
N ASP A 726 -9.10 -14.48 21.93
CA ASP A 726 -9.93 -14.00 23.05
C ASP A 726 -11.14 -14.91 23.34
N ALA A 727 -11.33 -15.97 22.54
CA ALA A 727 -12.44 -16.91 22.60
C ALA A 727 -13.85 -16.26 22.59
N SER A 728 -13.96 -15.03 22.07
CA SER A 728 -15.21 -14.26 22.06
C SER A 728 -16.27 -14.83 21.10
N SER A 729 -15.84 -15.59 20.09
CA SER A 729 -16.72 -16.28 19.13
C SER A 729 -16.08 -17.57 18.60
N VAL A 730 -16.85 -18.39 17.88
CA VAL A 730 -16.36 -19.46 17.01
C VAL A 730 -17.00 -19.33 15.63
N THR A 731 -16.19 -19.52 14.59
CA THR A 731 -16.71 -19.64 13.22
C THR A 731 -16.35 -21.01 12.68
N CYS A 732 -17.35 -21.74 12.19
CA CYS A 732 -17.15 -22.99 11.48
C CYS A 732 -17.57 -22.81 10.02
N THR A 733 -16.67 -23.09 9.09
CA THR A 733 -16.96 -23.08 7.65
C THR A 733 -16.93 -24.49 7.11
N LEU A 734 -18.07 -24.97 6.60
CA LEU A 734 -18.21 -26.23 5.89
C LEU A 734 -18.24 -25.96 4.38
N THR A 735 -17.25 -26.47 3.65
CA THR A 735 -17.19 -26.40 2.19
C THR A 735 -17.68 -27.70 1.57
N LEU A 736 -18.61 -27.58 0.62
CA LEU A 736 -19.18 -28.68 -0.16
C LEU A 736 -18.72 -28.53 -1.62
N SER A 737 -17.99 -29.51 -2.14
CA SER A 737 -17.43 -29.49 -3.51
C SER A 737 -17.69 -30.75 -4.32
#